data_AF-A0A0L1IPV9-F1
#
_entry.id   AF-A0A0L1IPV9-F1
#
_cell.length_a   1.000
_cell.length_b   1.000
_cell.length_c   1.000
_cell.angle_alpha   90.00
_cell.angle_beta   90.00
_cell.angle_gamma   90.00
#
_symmetry.space_group_name_H-M   'P 1'
#
loop_
_entity.id
_entity.type
_entity.pdbx_description
1 polymer ?
#
loop_
_entity_poly.entity_id
_entity_poly.type
_entity_poly.pdbx_seq_one_letter_code
_entity_poly.pdbx_strand_id
1 'polypeptide(L)'
;MGVNRRPPPAYTAPPESTVHASSEVYRAISNTASDASQRTLETSFTIRPCSGQAWVVPAGHVCRLTTPKGPQVGDLNIWNANNPRERLWAARTRQIHASHVSVGDRLWSNLPYLRPLVTITGDSLGGGQLHEVLDAEGKRTKGFGTTQWGGRVHDLLGTRCDPYVNLLMGGESFDFHCHSNLTRSVLPYGLTELDVHDVLNVFQVTGLDEEGKYFMETSPARPGEYFEFFAEVDVLCALSACPGGDLSNWGWEEKGENMGATTRPLGVEVYKLTDPKVLEDWKAPEPPKYRGMHGLMMPPRENDGSGYCLYIIGKTFSDKGDTSTAPYTGMDENRDFEKGAIVQKSLENDTQQPHDDVYNVRPWNTPLDRLQSAVSTLGEADEDPGLRRPGDYKQPQAFGGRMLLWLAYQSIGVIYGDIGTSPLYVYSSTFSEAPSRQDLIGVLSIIIWSLIMMVTVKYVLVILRADNDGEGGTFSTYSLLSRYMNITHRDPREASLVQMKRYLTDDLEPTSRHVRHRLESSSIAKRLLKVMGVLAVTMVIADGLLTPAQSVLGAVQGIEVVSPNISKGTIIGVTDAILVVLFLIQPLGITKLTFAFAPIVIIWLGFNAAFGIYNLANYDAGVFIAFNPGYAFSFLARNGEEGWRMLSGTLLAFTGVEALFADIGAFSRRAIQISWLGCAFPCLLLAYIGQAAYISVHPEAYSNPFFKAAPPGTVYPALVIAILAAVVASQAIITATFQLLTQVMKLSYFPQIKVIHTSDIFHGQLYIPIANWLLMVGTILIASIYNNTTSLGNAYGVCVMFVTFFDT
;
A
#
# COMPACT_ATOMS: atom_id res chain seq x y z
N MET A 1 -38.00 -30.98 -6.66
CA MET A 1 -38.12 -31.74 -5.40
C MET A 1 -36.72 -32.17 -4.99
N GLY A 2 -36.05 -31.36 -4.17
CA GLY A 2 -34.71 -31.66 -3.69
C GLY A 2 -34.78 -32.69 -2.57
N VAL A 3 -34.01 -33.76 -2.69
CA VAL A 3 -33.92 -34.83 -1.68
C VAL A 3 -33.66 -34.21 -0.31
N ASN A 4 -34.51 -34.53 0.68
CA ASN A 4 -34.37 -34.17 2.12
C ASN A 4 -33.15 -34.89 2.74
N ARG A 5 -31.96 -34.73 2.16
CA ARG A 5 -30.74 -35.33 2.66
C ARG A 5 -29.93 -34.25 3.36
N ARG A 6 -29.65 -34.47 4.65
CA ARG A 6 -28.69 -33.66 5.40
C ARG A 6 -27.37 -33.62 4.62
N PRO A 7 -26.84 -32.43 4.26
CA PRO A 7 -25.57 -32.32 3.58
C PRO A 7 -24.46 -33.02 4.38
N PRO A 8 -23.59 -33.82 3.73
CA PRO A 8 -22.45 -34.41 4.41
C PRO A 8 -21.41 -33.35 4.77
N PRO A 9 -20.51 -33.61 5.75
CA PRO A 9 -19.35 -32.76 6.00
C PRO A 9 -18.50 -32.57 4.74
N ALA A 10 -17.93 -31.37 4.57
CA ALA A 10 -17.16 -31.01 3.37
C ALA A 10 -15.79 -31.71 3.29
N TYR A 11 -15.20 -32.04 4.45
CA TYR A 11 -13.92 -32.73 4.54
C TYR A 11 -14.13 -33.99 5.38
N THR A 12 -14.19 -35.15 4.73
CA THR A 12 -14.18 -36.45 5.38
C THR A 12 -12.90 -37.17 4.97
N ALA A 13 -11.99 -37.36 5.92
CA ALA A 13 -10.76 -38.09 5.67
C ALA A 13 -11.07 -39.59 5.45
N PRO A 14 -10.44 -40.26 4.47
CA PRO A 14 -10.51 -41.71 4.34
C PRO A 14 -10.01 -42.43 5.61
N PRO A 15 -10.45 -43.67 5.90
CA PRO A 15 -9.99 -44.42 7.07
C PRO A 15 -8.46 -44.57 7.18
N GLU A 16 -7.78 -44.67 6.04
CA GLU A 16 -6.32 -44.81 5.90
C GLU A 16 -5.56 -43.47 6.04
N SER A 17 -6.26 -42.36 6.30
CA SER A 17 -5.68 -41.02 6.28
C SER A 17 -4.96 -40.67 7.57
N THR A 18 -3.83 -39.98 7.46
CA THR A 18 -3.06 -39.43 8.58
C THR A 18 -3.65 -38.13 9.16
N VAL A 19 -4.80 -37.68 8.64
CA VAL A 19 -5.45 -36.43 9.04
C VAL A 19 -5.80 -36.43 10.53
N HIS A 20 -6.23 -37.56 11.08
CA HIS A 20 -6.41 -37.74 12.52
C HIS A 20 -5.21 -38.50 13.09
N ALA A 21 -4.83 -38.17 14.32
CA ALA A 21 -3.75 -38.83 15.03
C ALA A 21 -4.23 -40.11 15.72
N SER A 22 -4.74 -41.06 14.94
CA SER A 22 -5.34 -42.31 15.43
C SER A 22 -4.37 -43.49 15.54
N SER A 23 -3.10 -43.31 15.15
CA SER A 23 -2.08 -44.36 15.22
C SER A 23 -1.66 -44.69 16.64
N GLU A 24 -1.06 -45.88 16.83
CA GLU A 24 -0.61 -46.40 18.12
C GLU A 24 0.42 -45.49 18.80
N VAL A 25 1.28 -44.82 18.02
CA VAL A 25 2.27 -43.83 18.49
C VAL A 25 1.60 -42.74 19.33
N TYR A 26 0.51 -42.13 18.87
CA TYR A 26 -0.13 -41.03 19.62
C TYR A 26 -0.87 -41.52 20.86
N ARG A 27 -1.36 -42.76 20.85
CA ARG A 27 -1.90 -43.41 22.07
C ARG A 27 -0.78 -43.65 23.09
N ALA A 28 0.38 -44.14 22.65
CA ALA A 28 1.54 -44.32 23.52
C ALA A 28 2.00 -42.99 24.12
N ILE A 29 2.07 -41.91 23.32
CA ILE A 29 2.38 -40.56 23.80
C ILE A 29 1.33 -40.09 24.83
N SER A 30 0.03 -40.27 24.55
CA SER A 30 -1.04 -39.90 25.48
C SER A 30 -0.92 -40.65 26.83
N ASN A 31 -0.65 -41.97 26.79
CA ASN A 31 -0.51 -42.80 27.98
C ASN A 31 0.64 -42.37 28.90
N THR A 32 1.69 -41.74 28.36
CA THR A 32 2.78 -41.21 29.18
C THR A 32 2.32 -40.10 30.15
N ALA A 33 1.12 -39.52 29.97
CA ALA A 33 0.54 -38.55 30.90
C ALA A 33 0.16 -39.16 32.26
N SER A 34 -0.11 -40.47 32.30
CA SER A 34 -0.54 -41.18 33.52
C SER A 34 0.64 -41.67 34.37
N ASP A 35 1.87 -41.65 33.86
CA ASP A 35 3.07 -42.09 34.55
C ASP A 35 4.18 -41.04 34.44
N ALA A 36 4.41 -40.31 35.53
CA ALA A 36 5.42 -39.25 35.61
C ALA A 36 6.85 -39.75 35.36
N SER A 37 7.13 -41.07 35.47
CA SER A 37 8.46 -41.62 35.17
C SER A 37 8.77 -41.69 33.66
N GLN A 38 7.74 -41.57 32.81
CA GLN A 38 7.87 -41.63 31.35
C GLN A 38 8.16 -40.28 30.70
N ARG A 39 8.24 -39.21 31.49
CA ARG A 39 8.43 -37.83 31.04
C ARG A 39 9.41 -37.09 31.94
N THR A 40 10.35 -36.36 31.36
CA THR A 40 11.20 -35.42 32.08
C THR A 40 10.69 -34.01 31.84
N LEU A 41 10.38 -33.27 32.91
CA LEU A 41 10.01 -31.86 32.82
C LEU A 41 11.24 -31.02 32.46
N GLU A 42 11.20 -30.31 31.33
CA GLU A 42 12.29 -29.43 30.88
C GLU A 42 12.06 -27.97 31.26
N THR A 43 10.82 -27.50 31.19
CA THR A 43 10.48 -26.10 31.48
C THR A 43 9.09 -26.01 32.07
N SER A 44 8.92 -25.18 33.10
CA SER A 44 7.63 -24.88 33.71
C SER A 44 7.57 -23.42 34.15
N PHE A 45 6.47 -22.74 33.85
CA PHE A 45 6.23 -21.36 34.30
C PHE A 45 4.73 -21.04 34.33
N THR A 46 4.39 -19.87 34.88
CA THR A 46 3.01 -19.37 34.91
C THR A 46 2.93 -18.04 34.19
N ILE A 47 1.89 -17.89 33.35
CA ILE A 47 1.57 -16.65 32.65
C ILE A 47 0.65 -15.83 33.56
N ARG A 48 1.04 -14.60 33.85
CA ARG A 48 0.26 -13.70 34.71
C ARG A 48 -1.09 -13.38 34.06
N PRO A 49 -2.16 -13.15 34.85
CA PRO A 49 -3.43 -12.67 34.30
C PRO A 49 -3.23 -11.43 33.42
N CYS A 50 -4.02 -11.30 32.35
CA CYS A 50 -3.99 -10.16 31.42
C CYS A 50 -2.61 -9.91 30.79
N SER A 51 -1.82 -10.97 30.59
CA SER A 51 -0.52 -10.90 29.92
C SER A 51 -0.34 -12.08 28.98
N GLY A 52 0.80 -12.11 28.28
CA GLY A 52 1.18 -13.24 27.46
C GLY A 52 2.66 -13.56 27.62
N GLN A 53 3.03 -14.77 27.21
CA GLN A 53 4.41 -15.21 27.16
C GLN A 53 4.59 -16.15 25.96
N ALA A 54 5.77 -16.09 25.32
CA ALA A 54 6.14 -16.98 24.23
C ALA A 54 7.35 -17.86 24.61
N TRP A 55 7.36 -19.10 24.11
CA TRP A 55 8.36 -20.13 24.40
C TRP A 55 8.45 -21.13 23.25
N VAL A 56 9.60 -21.81 23.14
CA VAL A 56 9.83 -22.85 22.12
C VAL A 56 9.53 -24.24 22.70
N VAL A 57 8.88 -25.08 21.91
CA VAL A 57 8.66 -26.51 22.18
C VAL A 57 9.33 -27.30 21.05
N PRO A 58 10.39 -28.07 21.34
CA PRO A 58 11.07 -28.87 20.32
C PRO A 58 10.16 -29.99 19.75
N ALA A 59 10.42 -30.39 18.50
CA ALA A 59 9.74 -31.53 17.90
C ALA A 59 9.98 -32.81 18.73
N GLY A 60 8.93 -33.59 18.98
CA GLY A 60 9.02 -34.78 19.84
C GLY A 60 8.71 -34.54 21.32
N HIS A 61 8.52 -33.28 21.73
CA HIS A 61 8.15 -32.92 23.09
C HIS A 61 6.63 -32.77 23.26
N VAL A 62 6.19 -32.83 24.51
CA VAL A 62 4.81 -32.62 24.92
C VAL A 62 4.72 -31.30 25.68
N CYS A 63 3.78 -30.43 25.30
CA CYS A 63 3.48 -29.20 26.03
C CYS A 63 2.08 -29.29 26.63
N ARG A 64 1.99 -28.98 27.93
CA ARG A 64 0.76 -28.97 28.71
C ARG A 64 0.46 -27.56 29.20
N LEU A 65 -0.75 -27.10 28.89
CA LEU A 65 -1.33 -25.86 29.40
C LEU A 65 -2.25 -26.22 30.56
N THR A 66 -2.18 -25.49 31.68
CA THR A 66 -2.95 -25.81 32.89
C THR A 66 -3.66 -24.61 33.49
N THR A 67 -4.67 -24.86 34.31
CA THR A 67 -5.41 -23.85 35.09
C THR A 67 -5.03 -23.94 36.58
N PRO A 68 -3.84 -23.45 37.01
CA PRO A 68 -3.30 -23.73 38.34
C PRO A 68 -4.14 -23.16 39.50
N LYS A 69 -4.87 -22.06 39.28
CA LYS A 69 -5.64 -21.36 40.33
C LYS A 69 -7.16 -21.36 40.09
N GLY A 70 -7.65 -22.12 39.12
CA GLY A 70 -9.07 -22.13 38.74
C GLY A 70 -9.30 -21.65 37.31
N PRO A 71 -10.57 -21.43 36.92
CA PRO A 71 -10.93 -21.22 35.51
C PRO A 71 -10.30 -19.94 34.95
N GLN A 72 -9.69 -20.08 33.78
CA GLN A 72 -9.11 -19.01 32.99
C GLN A 72 -9.04 -19.50 31.54
N VAL A 73 -9.55 -18.72 30.60
CA VAL A 73 -9.40 -19.03 29.17
C VAL A 73 -8.09 -18.45 28.64
N GLY A 74 -7.54 -19.08 27.60
CA GLY A 74 -6.26 -18.66 27.02
C GLY A 74 -6.25 -18.67 25.51
N ASP A 75 -5.62 -17.65 24.93
CA ASP A 75 -5.52 -17.47 23.48
C ASP A 75 -4.14 -17.94 23.01
N LEU A 76 -4.09 -19.06 22.27
CA LEU A 76 -2.85 -19.69 21.82
C LEU A 76 -2.55 -19.39 20.34
N ASN A 77 -1.34 -18.95 20.06
CA ASN A 77 -0.74 -18.92 18.73
C ASN A 77 0.46 -19.88 18.66
N ILE A 78 0.66 -20.46 17.47
CA ILE A 78 1.72 -21.43 17.21
C ILE A 78 2.36 -21.12 15.85
N TRP A 79 3.69 -21.00 15.83
CA TRP A 79 4.51 -20.87 14.64
C TRP A 79 5.47 -22.05 14.56
N ASN A 80 5.97 -22.36 13.37
CA ASN A 80 7.21 -23.12 13.26
C ASN A 80 8.34 -22.26 13.82
N ALA A 81 9.11 -22.80 14.78
CA ALA A 81 10.17 -22.05 15.47
C ALA A 81 11.28 -21.58 14.53
N ASN A 82 11.50 -22.31 13.43
CA ASN A 82 12.54 -22.04 12.44
C ASN A 82 12.00 -21.29 11.20
N ASN A 83 10.68 -21.13 11.09
CA ASN A 83 10.05 -20.44 9.96
C ASN A 83 8.76 -19.72 10.40
N PRO A 84 8.84 -18.43 10.78
CA PRO A 84 7.68 -17.69 11.28
C PRO A 84 6.57 -17.45 10.25
N ARG A 85 6.82 -17.69 8.96
CA ARG A 85 5.77 -17.65 7.93
C ARG A 85 4.86 -18.87 7.98
N GLU A 86 5.32 -19.97 8.55
CA GLU A 86 4.54 -21.17 8.82
C GLU A 86 3.92 -21.06 10.23
N ARG A 87 2.60 -20.98 10.30
CA ARG A 87 1.85 -20.74 11.54
C ARG A 87 0.49 -21.42 11.53
N LEU A 88 -0.13 -21.55 12.70
CA LEU A 88 -1.46 -22.13 12.87
C LEU A 88 -2.48 -21.47 11.93
N TRP A 89 -3.26 -22.31 11.27
CA TRP A 89 -4.38 -21.90 10.44
C TRP A 89 -5.69 -22.41 11.03
N ALA A 90 -6.25 -21.64 11.96
CA ALA A 90 -7.48 -21.97 12.68
C ALA A 90 -8.64 -22.34 11.74
N ALA A 91 -8.86 -21.54 10.69
CA ALA A 91 -9.92 -21.79 9.71
C ALA A 91 -9.79 -23.13 8.98
N ARG A 92 -8.58 -23.55 8.61
CA ARG A 92 -8.35 -24.84 7.93
C ARG A 92 -8.44 -26.00 8.89
N THR A 93 -7.90 -25.84 10.09
CA THR A 93 -8.05 -26.81 11.18
C THR A 93 -9.53 -27.06 11.47
N ARG A 94 -10.34 -25.99 11.52
CA ARG A 94 -11.80 -26.06 11.69
C ARG A 94 -12.51 -26.80 10.56
N GLN A 95 -12.07 -26.63 9.32
CA GLN A 95 -12.63 -27.31 8.17
C GLN A 95 -12.30 -28.81 8.16
N ILE A 96 -11.10 -29.18 8.57
CA ILE A 96 -10.62 -30.56 8.59
C ILE A 96 -11.20 -31.34 9.78
N HIS A 97 -11.27 -30.72 10.95
CA HIS A 97 -11.72 -31.34 12.19
C HIS A 97 -13.15 -30.87 12.56
N ALA A 98 -13.25 -29.79 13.34
CA ALA A 98 -14.51 -29.22 13.80
C ALA A 98 -14.30 -27.77 14.30
N SER A 99 -15.38 -27.08 14.64
CA SER A 99 -15.32 -25.76 15.33
C SER A 99 -14.51 -25.80 16.62
N HIS A 100 -14.44 -26.96 17.27
CA HIS A 100 -13.72 -27.19 18.51
C HIS A 100 -12.88 -28.45 18.38
N VAL A 101 -11.71 -28.47 19.01
CA VAL A 101 -10.73 -29.54 18.88
C VAL A 101 -10.49 -30.26 20.20
N SER A 102 -10.16 -31.54 20.15
CA SER A 102 -9.82 -32.34 21.34
C SER A 102 -8.80 -33.43 20.97
N VAL A 103 -8.57 -34.37 21.88
CA VAL A 103 -7.58 -35.46 21.72
C VAL A 103 -7.73 -36.17 20.37
N GLY A 104 -6.62 -36.31 19.65
CA GLY A 104 -6.57 -36.93 18.33
C GLY A 104 -6.68 -35.96 17.16
N ASP A 105 -7.11 -34.72 17.39
CA ASP A 105 -7.07 -33.67 16.37
C ASP A 105 -5.67 -33.06 16.23
N ARG A 106 -5.44 -32.48 15.06
CA ARG A 106 -4.17 -31.84 14.68
C ARG A 106 -4.40 -30.36 14.45
N LEU A 107 -3.45 -29.53 14.86
CA LEU A 107 -3.45 -28.10 14.55
C LEU A 107 -2.59 -27.87 13.30
N TRP A 108 -3.23 -27.45 12.20
CA TRP A 108 -2.62 -27.40 10.87
C TRP A 108 -1.96 -26.05 10.57
N SER A 109 -0.84 -26.07 9.87
CA SER A 109 -0.19 -24.85 9.36
C SER A 109 -0.88 -24.26 8.13
N ASN A 110 -0.62 -22.97 7.89
CA ASN A 110 -1.09 -22.21 6.74
C ASN A 110 -0.47 -22.67 5.40
N LEU A 111 -1.05 -22.23 4.28
CA LEU A 111 -0.45 -22.43 2.96
C LEU A 111 0.85 -21.62 2.81
N PRO A 112 1.84 -22.13 2.05
CA PRO A 112 1.81 -23.39 1.28
C PRO A 112 2.21 -24.64 2.09
N TYR A 113 2.41 -24.51 3.40
CA TYR A 113 3.01 -25.55 4.23
C TYR A 113 2.06 -26.68 4.61
N LEU A 114 0.80 -26.35 4.92
CA LEU A 114 -0.32 -27.27 5.22
C LEU A 114 0.12 -28.64 5.77
N ARG A 115 0.70 -28.63 6.96
CA ARG A 115 1.07 -29.83 7.72
C ARG A 115 0.73 -29.66 9.21
N PRO A 116 0.65 -30.75 9.98
CA PRO A 116 0.46 -30.65 11.43
C PRO A 116 1.63 -29.92 12.09
N LEU A 117 1.33 -28.90 12.91
CA LEU A 117 2.31 -28.26 13.80
C LEU A 117 2.36 -28.98 15.14
N VAL A 118 1.18 -29.30 15.68
CA VAL A 118 1.01 -30.04 16.93
C VAL A 118 -0.19 -30.97 16.84
N THR A 119 -0.21 -31.98 17.70
CA THR A 119 -1.29 -32.97 17.82
C THR A 119 -1.77 -33.01 19.26
N ILE A 120 -3.08 -32.96 19.50
CA ILE A 120 -3.64 -32.94 20.85
C ILE A 120 -3.58 -34.36 21.43
N THR A 121 -2.88 -34.51 22.55
CA THR A 121 -2.63 -35.80 23.22
C THR A 121 -3.28 -35.90 24.59
N GLY A 122 -3.80 -34.81 25.13
CA GLY A 122 -4.55 -34.83 26.38
C GLY A 122 -5.48 -33.63 26.51
N ASP A 123 -6.66 -33.86 27.07
CA ASP A 123 -7.68 -32.85 27.31
C ASP A 123 -8.52 -33.32 28.50
N SER A 124 -8.35 -32.69 29.65
CA SER A 124 -9.08 -33.08 30.86
C SER A 124 -10.55 -32.66 30.84
N LEU A 125 -10.91 -31.72 29.96
CA LEU A 125 -12.27 -31.30 29.72
C LEU A 125 -12.91 -32.07 28.55
N GLY A 126 -12.23 -33.04 27.93
CA GLY A 126 -12.61 -33.58 26.62
C GLY A 126 -14.05 -34.11 26.47
N GLY A 127 -14.72 -33.69 25.38
CA GLY A 127 -15.74 -34.54 24.72
C GLY A 127 -17.01 -33.94 24.12
N GLY A 128 -16.95 -32.79 23.43
CA GLY A 128 -18.07 -32.30 22.62
C GLY A 128 -18.14 -32.85 21.19
N GLN A 129 -17.17 -33.62 20.71
CA GLN A 129 -17.15 -34.08 19.30
C GLN A 129 -18.05 -35.29 19.05
N LEU A 130 -18.57 -35.38 17.81
CA LEU A 130 -19.38 -36.50 17.31
C LEU A 130 -18.57 -37.79 17.11
N HIS A 131 -17.26 -37.75 17.33
CA HIS A 131 -16.35 -38.89 17.23
C HIS A 131 -16.06 -39.39 18.64
N GLU A 132 -16.29 -40.68 18.86
CA GLU A 132 -16.28 -41.32 20.18
C GLU A 132 -14.93 -41.12 20.87
N VAL A 133 -14.89 -40.36 21.97
CA VAL A 133 -13.72 -40.30 22.85
C VAL A 133 -13.68 -41.62 23.62
N LEU A 134 -12.70 -42.46 23.30
CA LEU A 134 -12.43 -43.72 23.99
C LEU A 134 -11.17 -43.56 24.84
N ASP A 135 -11.19 -44.05 26.08
CA ASP A 135 -9.99 -44.17 26.92
C ASP A 135 -8.99 -45.18 26.35
N ALA A 136 -7.85 -45.33 27.04
CA ALA A 136 -6.77 -46.24 26.67
C ALA A 136 -7.27 -47.71 26.51
N GLU A 137 -8.39 -48.06 27.13
CA GLU A 137 -9.03 -49.37 27.08
C GLU A 137 -10.21 -49.45 26.09
N GLY A 138 -10.51 -48.38 25.33
CA GLY A 138 -11.58 -48.38 24.34
C GLY A 138 -12.97 -48.06 24.92
N LYS A 139 -13.06 -47.45 26.11
CA LYS A 139 -14.31 -47.18 26.84
C LYS A 139 -14.59 -45.68 26.94
N ARG A 140 -15.87 -45.30 26.88
CA ARG A 140 -16.28 -43.88 26.93
C ARG A 140 -16.01 -43.28 28.32
N THR A 141 -15.20 -42.23 28.38
CA THR A 141 -14.97 -41.42 29.59
C THR A 141 -15.97 -40.26 29.69
N LYS A 142 -16.32 -39.86 30.92
CA LYS A 142 -17.16 -38.67 31.18
C LYS A 142 -16.28 -37.41 31.16
N GLY A 143 -16.36 -36.61 30.11
CA GLY A 143 -15.81 -35.24 30.10
C GLY A 143 -16.88 -34.19 29.73
N PHE A 144 -16.46 -32.98 29.36
CA PHE A 144 -17.38 -31.88 29.04
C PHE A 144 -18.09 -32.15 27.71
N GLY A 145 -19.38 -32.48 27.79
CA GLY A 145 -20.26 -32.63 26.63
C GLY A 145 -20.62 -31.28 26.00
N THR A 146 -21.43 -31.32 24.94
CA THR A 146 -22.01 -30.09 24.39
C THR A 146 -22.97 -29.48 25.42
N THR A 147 -22.91 -28.16 25.64
CA THR A 147 -23.85 -27.47 26.54
C THR A 147 -25.27 -27.53 25.99
N GLN A 148 -26.27 -27.18 26.82
CA GLN A 148 -27.66 -27.11 26.38
C GLN A 148 -27.89 -26.14 25.20
N TRP A 149 -26.95 -25.21 24.98
CA TRP A 149 -26.99 -24.20 23.92
C TRP A 149 -26.12 -24.56 22.70
N GLY A 150 -25.51 -25.76 22.68
CA GLY A 150 -24.62 -26.16 21.59
C GLY A 150 -23.15 -25.77 21.81
N GLY A 151 -22.80 -25.21 22.97
CA GLY A 151 -21.45 -24.77 23.31
C GLY A 151 -20.47 -25.92 23.51
N ARG A 152 -19.22 -25.75 23.09
CA ARG A 152 -18.13 -26.73 23.25
C ARG A 152 -16.85 -26.02 23.69
N VAL A 153 -15.88 -26.78 24.20
CA VAL A 153 -14.61 -26.24 24.73
C VAL A 153 -13.47 -26.34 23.70
N HIS A 154 -12.50 -25.43 23.74
CA HIS A 154 -11.33 -25.36 22.83
C HIS A 154 -11.67 -24.92 21.40
N ASP A 155 -12.04 -23.65 21.26
CA ASP A 155 -12.67 -23.11 20.05
C ASP A 155 -11.70 -22.56 18.98
N LEU A 156 -12.09 -22.74 17.72
CA LEU A 156 -11.49 -22.19 16.49
C LEU A 156 -12.45 -21.27 15.69
N LEU A 157 -13.61 -20.90 16.25
CA LEU A 157 -14.57 -19.94 15.69
C LEU A 157 -14.12 -18.50 15.94
N GLY A 158 -13.68 -18.20 17.16
CA GLY A 158 -13.16 -16.89 17.55
C GLY A 158 -11.80 -16.55 16.92
N THR A 159 -11.48 -15.26 16.90
CA THR A 159 -10.18 -14.73 16.43
C THR A 159 -9.23 -14.47 17.59
N ARG A 160 -9.64 -13.60 18.51
CA ARG A 160 -9.04 -13.18 19.81
C ARG A 160 -9.70 -11.87 20.22
N CYS A 161 -9.71 -11.54 21.52
CA CYS A 161 -10.08 -10.16 21.91
C CYS A 161 -8.96 -9.19 21.50
N ASP A 162 -9.33 -8.00 21.05
CA ASP A 162 -8.39 -7.03 20.47
C ASP A 162 -8.79 -5.57 20.76
N PRO A 163 -7.81 -4.65 20.82
CA PRO A 163 -8.07 -3.25 21.14
C PRO A 163 -8.87 -2.52 20.06
N TYR A 164 -8.92 -3.04 18.83
CA TYR A 164 -9.57 -2.39 17.70
C TYR A 164 -11.08 -2.58 17.75
N VAL A 165 -11.55 -3.81 17.98
CA VAL A 165 -12.97 -4.11 18.19
C VAL A 165 -13.46 -3.44 19.47
N ASN A 166 -12.66 -3.42 20.53
CA ASN A 166 -13.03 -2.70 21.75
C ASN A 166 -13.20 -1.20 21.51
N LEU A 167 -12.28 -0.56 20.78
CA LEU A 167 -12.41 0.84 20.41
C LEU A 167 -13.61 1.10 19.50
N LEU A 168 -13.87 0.20 18.54
CA LEU A 168 -14.98 0.32 17.58
C LEU A 168 -16.35 0.19 18.26
N MET A 169 -16.50 -0.75 19.19
CA MET A 169 -17.77 -1.10 19.82
C MET A 169 -18.02 -0.37 21.14
N GLY A 170 -16.99 -0.26 21.98
CA GLY A 170 -17.06 0.32 23.32
C GLY A 170 -16.54 1.75 23.44
N GLY A 171 -15.85 2.28 22.43
CA GLY A 171 -15.32 3.66 22.43
C GLY A 171 -14.14 3.90 23.38
N GLU A 172 -13.66 2.88 24.08
CA GLU A 172 -12.55 2.96 25.03
C GLU A 172 -11.30 2.21 24.53
N SER A 173 -10.13 2.76 24.83
CA SER A 173 -8.84 2.11 24.58
C SER A 173 -8.43 1.22 25.76
N PHE A 174 -8.11 -0.04 25.49
CA PHE A 174 -7.59 -0.98 26.50
C PHE A 174 -6.48 -1.84 25.89
N ASP A 175 -5.31 -1.89 26.55
CA ASP A 175 -4.07 -2.45 25.96
C ASP A 175 -3.73 -3.88 26.40
N PHE A 176 -4.56 -4.50 27.24
CA PHE A 176 -4.32 -5.84 27.78
C PHE A 176 -5.21 -6.93 27.16
N HIS A 177 -5.80 -6.63 26.01
CA HIS A 177 -6.43 -7.64 25.15
C HIS A 177 -5.44 -8.72 24.71
N CYS A 178 -5.95 -9.92 24.43
CA CYS A 178 -5.15 -11.06 23.97
C CYS A 178 -4.29 -10.72 22.76
N HIS A 179 -4.81 -9.94 21.80
CA HIS A 179 -4.02 -9.48 20.67
C HIS A 179 -2.76 -8.71 21.10
N SER A 180 -2.92 -7.68 21.92
CA SER A 180 -1.80 -6.87 22.43
C SER A 180 -0.84 -7.68 23.30
N ASN A 181 -1.38 -8.60 24.11
CA ASN A 181 -0.58 -9.51 24.95
C ASN A 181 0.30 -10.42 24.08
N LEU A 182 -0.29 -11.05 23.05
CA LEU A 182 0.43 -11.91 22.11
C LEU A 182 1.48 -11.12 21.33
N THR A 183 1.13 -9.93 20.82
CA THR A 183 2.07 -9.03 20.13
C THR A 183 3.30 -8.78 21.00
N ARG A 184 3.12 -8.33 22.25
CA ARG A 184 4.25 -8.08 23.16
C ARG A 184 5.07 -9.34 23.48
N SER A 185 4.41 -10.50 23.51
CA SER A 185 5.04 -11.79 23.86
C SER A 185 6.01 -12.27 22.79
N VAL A 186 5.73 -11.98 21.51
CA VAL A 186 6.49 -12.52 20.38
C VAL A 186 7.56 -11.57 19.86
N LEU A 187 7.54 -10.29 20.27
CA LEU A 187 8.59 -9.31 19.93
C LEU A 187 10.02 -9.82 20.22
N PRO A 188 10.32 -10.48 21.37
CA PRO A 188 11.66 -11.00 21.64
C PRO A 188 12.14 -12.08 20.65
N TYR A 189 11.22 -12.72 19.93
CA TYR A 189 11.50 -13.74 18.93
C TYR A 189 11.57 -13.15 17.50
N GLY A 190 11.56 -11.82 17.37
CA GLY A 190 11.67 -11.12 16.09
C GLY A 190 10.39 -11.12 15.26
N LEU A 191 9.24 -11.39 15.88
CA LEU A 191 7.91 -11.32 15.28
C LEU A 191 7.22 -10.00 15.63
N THR A 192 6.25 -9.61 14.80
CA THR A 192 5.51 -8.36 14.91
C THR A 192 4.02 -8.62 15.13
N GLU A 193 3.25 -7.55 15.32
CA GLU A 193 1.78 -7.62 15.40
C GLU A 193 1.15 -8.32 14.19
N LEU A 194 1.73 -8.17 12.99
CA LEU A 194 1.23 -8.78 11.75
C LEU A 194 1.39 -10.31 11.71
N ASP A 195 2.24 -10.86 12.57
CA ASP A 195 2.49 -12.29 12.66
C ASP A 195 1.51 -12.97 13.64
N VAL A 196 0.86 -12.20 14.52
CA VAL A 196 -0.22 -12.66 15.39
C VAL A 196 -1.44 -13.01 14.54
N HIS A 197 -1.99 -14.20 14.78
CA HIS A 197 -3.02 -14.80 13.94
C HIS A 197 -4.20 -15.30 14.77
N ASP A 198 -5.25 -15.76 14.10
CA ASP A 198 -6.43 -16.31 14.78
C ASP A 198 -6.03 -17.48 15.67
N VAL A 199 -6.53 -17.46 16.90
CA VAL A 199 -6.03 -18.28 18.00
C VAL A 199 -6.75 -19.63 18.06
N LEU A 200 -6.16 -20.56 18.82
CA LEU A 200 -6.94 -21.57 19.51
C LEU A 200 -7.35 -21.00 20.88
N ASN A 201 -8.65 -20.91 21.15
CA ASN A 201 -9.18 -20.41 22.43
C ASN A 201 -9.27 -21.58 23.43
N VAL A 202 -8.19 -21.83 24.17
CA VAL A 202 -8.07 -22.94 25.13
C VAL A 202 -8.94 -22.68 26.36
N PHE A 203 -9.64 -23.72 26.83
CA PHE A 203 -10.59 -23.70 27.96
C PHE A 203 -11.84 -22.83 27.77
N GLN A 204 -11.94 -22.13 26.64
CA GLN A 204 -13.10 -21.30 26.32
C GLN A 204 -14.26 -22.14 25.80
N VAL A 205 -15.49 -21.82 26.24
CA VAL A 205 -16.72 -22.45 25.73
C VAL A 205 -17.46 -21.52 24.79
N THR A 206 -17.69 -21.96 23.55
CA THR A 206 -18.34 -21.13 22.53
C THR A 206 -19.25 -21.96 21.62
N GLY A 207 -20.09 -21.25 20.86
CA GLY A 207 -20.94 -21.85 19.84
C GLY A 207 -21.58 -20.79 18.95
N LEU A 208 -22.51 -21.26 18.12
CA LEU A 208 -23.35 -20.39 17.28
C LEU A 208 -24.81 -20.58 17.68
N ASP A 209 -25.55 -19.48 17.84
CA ASP A 209 -26.99 -19.51 18.10
C ASP A 209 -27.80 -19.89 16.84
N GLU A 210 -29.13 -19.89 16.96
CA GLU A 210 -30.05 -20.26 15.86
C GLU A 210 -29.94 -19.31 14.66
N GLU A 211 -29.53 -18.05 14.90
CA GLU A 211 -29.25 -17.04 13.87
C GLU A 211 -27.81 -17.10 13.32
N GLY A 212 -26.97 -17.99 13.85
CA GLY A 212 -25.58 -18.14 13.45
C GLY A 212 -24.62 -17.12 14.06
N LYS A 213 -24.99 -16.47 15.16
CA LYS A 213 -24.13 -15.52 15.88
C LYS A 213 -23.28 -16.23 16.93
N TYR A 214 -22.07 -15.73 17.11
CA TYR A 214 -21.10 -16.26 18.04
C TYR A 214 -21.45 -15.91 19.49
N PHE A 215 -21.50 -16.92 20.36
CA PHE A 215 -21.69 -16.75 21.80
C PHE A 215 -20.54 -17.36 22.60
N MET A 216 -20.41 -16.93 23.86
CA MET A 216 -19.45 -17.46 24.81
C MET A 216 -20.16 -17.82 26.13
N GLU A 217 -19.73 -18.88 26.77
CA GLU A 217 -20.20 -19.33 28.09
C GLU A 217 -19.07 -19.36 29.10
N THR A 218 -19.43 -19.38 30.39
CA THR A 218 -18.47 -19.55 31.49
C THR A 218 -17.65 -20.82 31.31
N SER A 219 -16.33 -20.70 31.40
CA SER A 219 -15.42 -21.84 31.33
C SER A 219 -15.71 -22.85 32.46
N PRO A 220 -15.82 -24.15 32.15
CA PRO A 220 -16.05 -25.20 33.16
C PRO A 220 -14.76 -25.60 33.88
N ALA A 221 -13.63 -24.98 33.54
CA ALA A 221 -12.33 -25.36 34.05
C ALA A 221 -12.24 -25.21 35.59
N ARG A 222 -11.48 -26.10 36.21
CA ARG A 222 -11.21 -26.15 37.66
C ARG A 222 -9.72 -26.03 37.90
N PRO A 223 -9.27 -25.80 39.15
CA PRO A 223 -7.85 -25.87 39.45
C PRO A 223 -7.26 -27.23 39.03
N GLY A 224 -6.24 -27.21 38.17
CA GLY A 224 -5.55 -28.41 37.70
C GLY A 224 -6.09 -29.06 36.41
N GLU A 225 -7.12 -28.50 35.78
CA GLU A 225 -7.50 -28.90 34.42
C GLU A 225 -6.36 -28.56 33.44
N TYR A 226 -6.28 -29.32 32.35
CA TYR A 226 -5.20 -29.21 31.38
C TYR A 226 -5.63 -29.47 29.94
N PHE A 227 -4.87 -28.88 29.03
CA PHE A 227 -4.91 -29.13 27.60
C PHE A 227 -3.47 -29.41 27.13
N GLU A 228 -3.25 -30.53 26.47
CA GLU A 228 -1.93 -31.05 26.17
C GLU A 228 -1.80 -31.41 24.69
N PHE A 229 -0.66 -31.03 24.12
CA PHE A 229 -0.31 -31.36 22.75
C PHE A 229 1.15 -31.82 22.60
N PHE A 230 1.36 -32.68 21.62
CA PHE A 230 2.66 -33.13 21.14
C PHE A 230 3.12 -32.26 19.97
N ALA A 231 4.38 -31.82 19.99
CA ALA A 231 4.97 -30.99 18.93
C ALA A 231 5.47 -31.85 17.77
N GLU A 232 4.85 -31.70 16.59
CA GLU A 232 5.17 -32.45 15.38
C GLU A 232 6.41 -31.88 14.66
N VAL A 233 6.68 -30.61 14.87
CA VAL A 233 7.85 -29.86 14.42
C VAL A 233 8.31 -28.98 15.57
N ASP A 234 9.50 -28.36 15.45
CA ASP A 234 9.89 -27.32 16.40
C ASP A 234 8.89 -26.17 16.29
N VAL A 235 8.21 -25.85 17.39
CA VAL A 235 7.20 -24.80 17.40
C VAL A 235 7.56 -23.69 18.39
N LEU A 236 7.33 -22.45 17.97
CA LEU A 236 7.24 -21.31 18.87
C LEU A 236 5.78 -21.16 19.25
N CYS A 237 5.47 -21.24 20.54
CA CYS A 237 4.15 -21.03 21.09
C CYS A 237 4.09 -19.65 21.75
N ALA A 238 2.94 -18.99 21.68
CA ALA A 238 2.62 -17.84 22.53
C ALA A 238 1.21 -17.97 23.05
N LEU A 239 1.03 -17.77 24.35
CA LEU A 239 -0.26 -17.90 25.02
C LEU A 239 -0.55 -16.62 25.80
N SER A 240 -1.75 -16.06 25.63
CA SER A 240 -2.26 -14.99 26.48
C SER A 240 -3.27 -15.52 27.49
N ALA A 241 -3.11 -15.13 28.76
CA ALA A 241 -4.16 -15.28 29.76
C ALA A 241 -5.19 -14.14 29.56
N CYS A 242 -6.34 -14.50 29.00
CA CYS A 242 -7.35 -13.55 28.52
C CYS A 242 -7.89 -12.63 29.63
N PRO A 243 -8.02 -11.31 29.39
CA PRO A 243 -8.59 -10.39 30.36
C PRO A 243 -10.08 -10.62 30.65
N GLY A 244 -10.77 -11.40 29.79
CA GLY A 244 -12.13 -11.88 30.05
C GLY A 244 -12.22 -12.96 31.14
N GLY A 245 -11.08 -13.42 31.67
CA GLY A 245 -11.02 -14.37 32.79
C GLY A 245 -11.62 -15.73 32.45
N ASP A 246 -12.68 -16.10 33.17
CA ASP A 246 -13.48 -17.32 32.91
C ASP A 246 -14.71 -17.07 32.04
N LEU A 247 -14.90 -15.82 31.55
CA LEU A 247 -16.01 -15.34 30.73
C LEU A 247 -17.38 -15.29 31.44
N SER A 248 -17.47 -15.52 32.75
CA SER A 248 -18.73 -15.40 33.50
C SER A 248 -19.28 -13.97 33.52
N ASN A 249 -18.38 -12.98 33.57
CA ASN A 249 -18.71 -11.55 33.62
C ASN A 249 -18.49 -10.83 32.28
N TRP A 250 -18.35 -11.56 31.17
CA TRP A 250 -18.22 -10.98 29.83
C TRP A 250 -19.54 -10.32 29.34
N GLY A 251 -19.42 -9.21 28.58
CA GLY A 251 -20.52 -8.49 27.96
C GLY A 251 -20.27 -6.99 27.81
N TRP A 252 -21.01 -6.33 26.92
CA TRP A 252 -20.96 -4.87 26.71
C TRP A 252 -21.90 -4.08 27.63
N GLU A 253 -22.68 -4.79 28.45
CA GLU A 253 -23.61 -4.19 29.41
C GLU A 253 -22.90 -3.96 30.75
N GLU A 254 -23.21 -2.86 31.44
CA GLU A 254 -22.69 -2.59 32.79
C GLU A 254 -23.15 -3.68 33.77
N LYS A 255 -22.28 -4.65 34.04
CA LYS A 255 -22.45 -5.61 35.14
C LYS A 255 -21.71 -5.06 36.37
N GLY A 256 -22.33 -5.19 37.55
CA GLY A 256 -21.84 -4.59 38.81
C GLY A 256 -20.50 -5.13 39.36
N GLU A 257 -19.88 -6.13 38.70
CA GLU A 257 -18.58 -6.69 39.06
C GLU A 257 -17.54 -6.49 37.94
N ASN A 258 -16.34 -6.03 38.28
CA ASN A 258 -15.25 -5.80 37.33
C ASN A 258 -14.73 -7.13 36.76
N MET A 259 -14.63 -7.25 35.43
CA MET A 259 -14.11 -8.45 34.74
C MET A 259 -12.74 -8.92 35.28
N GLY A 260 -11.89 -8.00 35.73
CA GLY A 260 -10.59 -8.32 36.33
C GLY A 260 -10.66 -9.28 37.53
N ALA A 261 -11.77 -9.30 38.27
CA ALA A 261 -11.99 -10.20 39.42
C ALA A 261 -12.08 -11.69 39.01
N THR A 262 -12.34 -11.98 37.74
CA THR A 262 -12.44 -13.34 37.20
C THR A 262 -11.14 -13.84 36.57
N THR A 263 -10.07 -13.02 36.58
CA THR A 263 -8.80 -13.33 35.91
C THR A 263 -7.85 -14.11 36.83
N ARG A 264 -7.21 -15.14 36.28
CA ARG A 264 -6.32 -16.07 36.99
C ARG A 264 -5.11 -16.41 36.09
N PRO A 265 -3.98 -16.88 36.64
CA PRO A 265 -2.83 -17.26 35.81
C PRO A 265 -3.09 -18.58 35.08
N LEU A 266 -2.42 -18.77 33.93
CA LEU A 266 -2.30 -20.04 33.22
C LEU A 266 -0.93 -20.66 33.47
N GLY A 267 -0.85 -21.98 33.57
CA GLY A 267 0.40 -22.72 33.68
C GLY A 267 0.85 -23.29 32.34
N VAL A 268 2.16 -23.40 32.14
CA VAL A 268 2.80 -24.03 30.98
C VAL A 268 3.86 -25.00 31.48
N GLU A 269 3.83 -26.22 30.96
CA GLU A 269 4.80 -27.28 31.26
C GLU A 269 5.26 -27.92 29.93
N VAL A 270 6.56 -28.11 29.76
CA VAL A 270 7.15 -28.77 28.58
C VAL A 270 7.90 -30.01 29.04
N TYR A 271 7.57 -31.14 28.44
CA TYR A 271 8.08 -32.46 28.79
C TYR A 271 8.80 -33.11 27.61
N LYS A 272 9.94 -33.73 27.91
CA LYS A 272 10.63 -34.66 27.02
C LYS A 272 10.24 -36.09 27.37
N LEU A 273 9.93 -36.91 26.36
CA LEU A 273 9.65 -38.34 26.56
C LEU A 273 10.96 -39.07 26.92
N THR A 274 10.93 -39.93 27.95
CA THR A 274 12.14 -40.62 28.45
C THR A 274 12.47 -41.89 27.66
N ASP A 275 11.45 -42.62 27.19
CA ASP A 275 11.63 -43.83 26.39
C ASP A 275 11.59 -43.50 24.89
N PRO A 276 12.73 -43.60 24.16
CA PRO A 276 12.77 -43.34 22.73
C PRO A 276 11.90 -44.31 21.90
N LYS A 277 11.52 -45.47 22.44
CA LYS A 277 10.63 -46.42 21.75
C LYS A 277 9.23 -45.86 21.50
N VAL A 278 8.79 -44.89 22.31
CA VAL A 278 7.48 -44.24 22.12
C VAL A 278 7.41 -43.52 20.77
N LEU A 279 8.55 -43.09 20.23
CA LEU A 279 8.66 -42.38 18.95
C LEU A 279 9.27 -43.24 17.83
N GLU A 280 9.40 -44.56 18.00
CA GLU A 280 10.09 -45.44 17.04
C GLU A 280 9.48 -45.38 15.63
N ASP A 281 8.14 -45.34 15.54
CA ASP A 281 7.39 -45.25 14.27
C ASP A 281 6.97 -43.83 13.92
N TRP A 282 7.40 -42.82 14.69
CA TRP A 282 7.05 -41.43 14.43
C TRP A 282 8.02 -40.78 13.43
N LYS A 283 7.47 -40.02 12.48
CA LYS A 283 8.24 -39.17 11.59
C LYS A 283 7.61 -37.78 11.54
N ALA A 284 8.44 -36.75 11.69
CA ALA A 284 8.03 -35.36 11.52
C ALA A 284 7.36 -35.13 10.14
N PRO A 285 6.21 -34.43 10.10
CA PRO A 285 5.46 -34.25 8.86
C PRO A 285 6.16 -33.31 7.89
N GLU A 286 6.13 -33.66 6.61
CA GLU A 286 6.64 -32.83 5.50
C GLU A 286 5.49 -32.01 4.86
N PRO A 287 5.76 -30.79 4.37
CA PRO A 287 4.79 -30.03 3.59
C PRO A 287 4.34 -30.79 2.33
N PRO A 288 3.10 -30.56 1.84
CA PRO A 288 2.60 -31.21 0.64
C PRO A 288 3.39 -30.73 -0.59
N LYS A 289 3.82 -31.67 -1.43
CA LYS A 289 4.62 -31.41 -2.64
C LYS A 289 3.74 -31.02 -3.83
N TYR A 290 2.91 -29.99 -3.67
CA TYR A 290 2.03 -29.49 -4.74
C TYR A 290 2.87 -28.86 -5.87
N ARG A 291 2.79 -29.45 -7.08
CA ARG A 291 3.56 -29.03 -8.27
C ARG A 291 2.71 -28.37 -9.36
N GLY A 292 1.41 -28.18 -9.13
CA GLY A 292 0.49 -27.68 -10.15
C GLY A 292 0.69 -26.22 -10.57
N MET A 293 1.64 -25.49 -9.96
CA MET A 293 2.02 -24.11 -10.27
C MET A 293 0.81 -23.15 -10.39
N HIS A 294 -0.28 -23.45 -9.69
CA HIS A 294 -1.56 -22.73 -9.80
C HIS A 294 -2.08 -22.56 -11.24
N GLY A 295 -1.71 -23.46 -12.16
CA GLY A 295 -2.08 -23.37 -13.58
C GLY A 295 -1.32 -22.30 -14.37
N LEU A 296 -0.25 -21.68 -13.81
CA LEU A 296 0.64 -20.77 -14.54
C LEU A 296 1.39 -21.48 -15.69
N MET A 297 1.59 -22.79 -15.57
CA MET A 297 1.64 -23.69 -16.70
C MET A 297 0.34 -24.46 -16.72
N MET A 298 -0.53 -24.20 -17.70
CA MET A 298 -1.76 -24.97 -17.84
C MET A 298 -1.39 -26.42 -18.16
N PRO A 299 -1.73 -27.40 -17.31
CA PRO A 299 -1.53 -28.80 -17.65
C PRO A 299 -2.36 -29.14 -18.90
N PRO A 300 -1.89 -30.03 -19.78
CA PRO A 300 -2.69 -30.48 -20.91
C PRO A 300 -3.98 -31.10 -20.37
N ARG A 301 -5.12 -30.51 -20.74
CA ARG A 301 -6.44 -31.01 -20.39
C ARG A 301 -6.73 -32.25 -21.23
N GLU A 302 -7.15 -33.35 -20.61
CA GLU A 302 -7.73 -34.46 -21.36
C GLU A 302 -9.01 -33.99 -22.05
N ASN A 303 -9.19 -34.40 -23.30
CA ASN A 303 -10.29 -33.94 -24.15
C ASN A 303 -11.61 -34.54 -23.64
N ASP A 304 -12.31 -33.81 -22.77
CA ASP A 304 -13.58 -34.19 -22.13
C ASP A 304 -14.80 -33.95 -23.05
N GLY A 305 -14.57 -33.66 -24.33
CA GLY A 305 -15.63 -33.46 -25.32
C GLY A 305 -16.37 -32.12 -25.19
N SER A 306 -15.93 -31.22 -24.30
CA SER A 306 -16.63 -29.95 -24.05
C SER A 306 -16.35 -28.85 -25.08
N GLY A 307 -15.53 -29.10 -26.10
CA GLY A 307 -15.25 -28.16 -27.19
C GLY A 307 -14.38 -26.94 -26.83
N TYR A 308 -13.86 -26.84 -25.61
CA TYR A 308 -12.99 -25.73 -25.17
C TYR A 308 -11.51 -26.14 -25.20
N CYS A 309 -10.88 -26.11 -26.37
CA CYS A 309 -9.42 -26.19 -26.50
C CYS A 309 -8.85 -24.77 -26.63
N LEU A 310 -8.10 -24.30 -25.64
CA LEU A 310 -7.38 -23.01 -25.72
C LEU A 310 -5.94 -23.25 -26.17
N TYR A 311 -5.52 -22.63 -27.27
CA TYR A 311 -4.14 -22.65 -27.77
C TYR A 311 -3.25 -21.69 -26.96
N ILE A 312 -2.05 -22.15 -26.60
CA ILE A 312 -0.97 -21.33 -26.03
C ILE A 312 -0.06 -20.81 -27.15
N ILE A 313 0.24 -19.51 -27.13
CA ILE A 313 1.29 -18.90 -27.97
C ILE A 313 2.68 -19.17 -27.34
N GLY A 314 3.39 -20.15 -27.91
CA GLY A 314 4.78 -20.05 -28.37
C GLY A 314 5.93 -19.88 -27.38
N LYS A 315 6.62 -20.98 -27.05
CA LYS A 315 8.03 -21.20 -27.48
C LYS A 315 8.43 -22.68 -27.33
N THR A 316 8.64 -23.31 -28.47
CA THR A 316 9.33 -24.60 -28.65
C THR A 316 10.81 -24.46 -28.31
N PHE A 317 11.31 -25.27 -27.37
CA PHE A 317 12.69 -25.76 -27.41
C PHE A 317 12.65 -27.18 -27.98
N SER A 318 13.43 -27.37 -29.05
CA SER A 318 13.57 -28.62 -29.78
C SER A 318 14.12 -29.73 -28.87
N ASP A 319 13.44 -30.87 -28.90
CA ASP A 319 14.01 -32.16 -28.52
C ASP A 319 15.30 -32.39 -29.33
N LYS A 320 16.42 -32.54 -28.61
CA LYS A 320 17.39 -33.59 -28.90
C LYS A 320 17.62 -34.31 -27.60
N GLY A 321 17.25 -35.58 -27.60
CA GLY A 321 17.33 -36.45 -26.44
C GLY A 321 18.75 -36.49 -25.88
N ASP A 322 18.84 -36.47 -24.57
CA ASP A 322 19.83 -37.27 -23.88
C ASP A 322 19.28 -37.72 -22.53
N THR A 323 19.26 -39.03 -22.35
CA THR A 323 18.92 -39.71 -21.12
C THR A 323 20.04 -39.52 -20.12
N SER A 324 19.87 -38.68 -19.10
CA SER A 324 20.51 -38.91 -17.80
C SER A 324 19.82 -38.14 -16.68
N THR A 325 19.48 -38.89 -15.64
CA THR A 325 19.05 -38.45 -14.32
C THR A 325 20.17 -37.68 -13.61
N ALA A 326 19.88 -36.49 -13.10
CA ALA A 326 20.64 -35.88 -12.00
C ALA A 326 19.71 -35.04 -11.11
N PRO A 327 19.68 -35.26 -9.79
CA PRO A 327 18.91 -34.47 -8.84
C PRO A 327 19.66 -33.17 -8.49
N TYR A 328 18.93 -32.07 -8.36
CA TYR A 328 19.44 -30.84 -7.74
C TYR A 328 19.56 -31.04 -6.23
N THR A 329 20.70 -31.57 -5.80
CA THR A 329 21.28 -31.42 -4.47
C THR A 329 22.35 -30.33 -4.55
N GLY A 330 22.30 -29.33 -3.69
CA GLY A 330 23.39 -28.37 -3.57
C GLY A 330 22.99 -27.05 -2.90
N MET A 331 23.07 -27.02 -1.58
CA MET A 331 23.70 -25.91 -0.85
C MET A 331 24.12 -26.44 0.52
N ASP A 332 25.26 -27.15 0.51
CA ASP A 332 26.02 -27.45 1.71
C ASP A 332 26.81 -26.21 2.16
N GLU A 333 26.84 -26.07 3.48
CA GLU A 333 27.96 -25.67 4.34
C GLU A 333 29.13 -24.90 3.71
N ASN A 334 29.33 -23.68 4.20
CA ASN A 334 30.68 -23.23 4.56
C ASN A 334 30.62 -22.38 5.83
N ARG A 335 31.08 -23.00 6.92
CA ARG A 335 31.57 -22.32 8.12
C ARG A 335 32.97 -21.84 7.80
N ASP A 336 33.27 -20.58 8.08
CA ASP A 336 34.62 -20.20 8.44
C ASP A 336 34.58 -19.28 9.67
N PHE A 337 35.22 -19.78 10.71
CA PHE A 337 35.56 -19.12 11.96
C PHE A 337 36.74 -18.20 11.71
N GLU A 338 36.64 -16.91 12.09
CA GLU A 338 37.82 -16.16 12.50
C GLU A 338 37.61 -15.44 13.83
N LYS A 339 38.61 -15.64 14.68
CA LYS A 339 38.74 -15.21 16.07
C LYS A 339 39.13 -13.73 16.13
N GLY A 340 38.52 -13.00 17.05
CA GLY A 340 39.01 -11.70 17.53
C GLY A 340 38.61 -11.51 18.99
N ALA A 341 39.48 -11.90 19.91
CA ALA A 341 39.32 -11.67 21.34
C ALA A 341 39.73 -10.23 21.70
N ILE A 342 38.90 -9.50 22.43
CA ILE A 342 39.36 -8.43 23.34
C ILE A 342 38.55 -8.51 24.65
N VAL A 343 39.31 -8.65 25.73
CA VAL A 343 38.95 -8.63 27.15
C VAL A 343 38.75 -7.19 27.62
N GLN A 344 37.68 -6.86 28.38
CA GLN A 344 37.84 -6.22 29.69
C GLN A 344 36.53 -5.98 30.49
N LYS A 345 36.60 -6.50 31.73
CA LYS A 345 36.22 -5.92 33.03
C LYS A 345 34.75 -5.67 33.41
N SER A 346 34.36 -6.49 34.38
CA SER A 346 33.45 -6.24 35.50
C SER A 346 33.64 -4.88 36.18
N LEU A 347 32.52 -4.29 36.59
CA LEU A 347 32.41 -3.47 37.80
C LEU A 347 31.02 -3.70 38.41
N GLU A 348 31.01 -4.39 39.55
CA GLU A 348 29.93 -4.35 40.53
C GLU A 348 29.90 -2.96 41.18
N ASN A 349 28.71 -2.42 41.44
CA ASN A 349 28.33 -2.15 42.82
C ASN A 349 26.83 -1.86 42.98
N ASP A 350 26.35 -2.43 44.07
CA ASP A 350 25.02 -2.46 44.66
C ASP A 350 24.51 -1.07 45.10
N THR A 351 23.19 -0.85 45.00
CA THR A 351 22.44 -0.24 46.11
C THR A 351 20.94 -0.55 46.00
N GLN A 352 20.43 -1.15 47.07
CA GLN A 352 19.06 -1.61 47.28
C GLN A 352 18.07 -0.50 47.69
N GLN A 353 16.81 -0.70 47.25
CA GLN A 353 15.50 -0.37 47.88
C GLN A 353 14.92 1.07 47.78
N PRO A 354 13.58 1.27 47.96
CA PRO A 354 12.41 0.37 47.75
C PRO A 354 11.24 1.03 46.97
N HIS A 355 10.18 0.25 46.73
CA HIS A 355 8.84 0.61 46.21
C HIS A 355 8.18 1.83 46.89
N ASP A 356 7.51 2.71 46.13
CA ASP A 356 6.03 2.81 46.11
C ASP A 356 5.50 3.90 45.16
N ASP A 357 4.35 3.57 44.57
CA ASP A 357 3.29 4.34 43.90
C ASP A 357 3.43 5.86 43.68
N VAL A 358 3.08 6.29 42.47
CA VAL A 358 1.90 7.14 42.17
C VAL A 358 1.96 7.56 40.69
N TYR A 359 0.89 7.23 39.96
CA TYR A 359 0.57 7.81 38.66
C TYR A 359 0.56 9.34 38.76
N ASN A 360 1.32 10.02 37.89
CA ASN A 360 1.02 11.39 37.53
C ASN A 360 0.83 11.50 36.02
N VAL A 361 -0.45 11.44 35.64
CA VAL A 361 -0.98 12.01 34.42
C VAL A 361 -0.63 13.50 34.43
N ARG A 362 0.16 13.99 33.46
CA ARG A 362 0.30 15.44 33.28
C ARG A 362 -0.84 15.98 32.43
N PRO A 363 -1.53 17.04 32.89
CA PRO A 363 -2.49 17.77 32.07
C PRO A 363 -1.73 18.64 31.05
N TRP A 364 -2.05 18.47 29.78
CA TRP A 364 -1.53 19.32 28.71
C TRP A 364 -2.16 20.70 28.82
N ASN A 365 -1.42 21.69 29.32
CA ASN A 365 -1.40 23.08 28.85
C ASN A 365 -0.60 23.99 29.80
N THR A 366 0.72 24.07 29.63
CA THR A 366 1.50 25.25 30.05
C THR A 366 2.59 25.62 29.03
N PRO A 367 2.94 26.91 28.90
CA PRO A 367 3.96 27.38 27.94
C PRO A 367 5.37 26.80 28.19
N LEU A 368 5.64 26.31 29.40
CA LEU A 368 6.91 25.68 29.79
C LEU A 368 7.12 24.30 29.13
N ASP A 369 6.06 23.52 28.88
CA ASP A 369 6.17 22.23 28.19
C ASP A 369 6.54 22.37 26.71
N ARG A 370 6.23 23.52 26.08
CA ARG A 370 6.70 23.82 24.71
C ARG A 370 8.20 24.03 24.63
N LEU A 371 8.81 24.65 25.65
CA LEU A 371 10.26 24.82 25.72
C LEU A 371 10.95 23.48 26.02
N GLN A 372 10.32 22.60 26.80
CA GLN A 372 10.89 21.31 27.15
C GLN A 372 10.81 20.30 25.99
N SER A 373 9.74 20.27 25.19
CA SER A 373 9.67 19.46 23.95
C SER A 373 10.56 20.00 22.81
N ALA A 374 10.85 21.30 22.82
CA ALA A 374 11.76 21.92 21.84
C ALA A 374 13.24 21.59 22.15
N VAL A 375 13.57 21.27 23.40
CA VAL A 375 14.94 20.91 23.83
C VAL A 375 15.18 19.40 23.77
N SER A 376 14.16 18.55 23.91
CA SER A 376 14.32 17.09 23.87
C SER A 376 14.37 16.47 22.46
N THR A 377 14.19 17.24 21.39
CA THR A 377 14.21 16.72 20.00
C THR A 377 15.52 16.98 19.25
N LEU A 378 16.56 17.42 19.97
CA LEU A 378 17.90 17.69 19.47
C LEU A 378 18.90 16.71 20.12
N GLY A 379 19.08 15.54 19.50
CA GLY A 379 20.25 14.70 19.75
C GLY A 379 20.01 13.26 20.19
N GLU A 380 18.77 12.80 20.39
CA GLU A 380 18.53 11.37 20.65
C GLU A 380 18.62 10.56 19.36
N ALA A 381 19.53 9.58 19.38
CA ALA A 381 19.55 8.50 18.40
C ALA A 381 18.20 7.76 18.44
N ASP A 382 17.73 7.31 17.27
CA ASP A 382 16.51 6.51 17.07
C ASP A 382 16.29 5.60 18.28
N GLU A 383 15.21 5.81 19.06
CA GLU A 383 14.93 5.09 20.32
C GLU A 383 14.76 3.57 20.12
N ASP A 384 14.86 3.09 18.88
CA ASP A 384 14.66 1.70 18.50
C ASP A 384 15.70 1.20 17.47
N PRO A 385 17.00 1.19 17.82
CA PRO A 385 18.06 0.83 16.89
C PRO A 385 18.12 -0.70 16.75
N GLY A 386 17.22 -1.26 15.94
CA GLY A 386 17.20 -2.70 15.65
C GLY A 386 15.87 -3.25 15.12
N LEU A 387 14.77 -2.52 15.26
CA LEU A 387 13.42 -2.97 14.86
C LEU A 387 13.08 -2.72 13.39
N ARG A 388 13.98 -2.13 12.61
CA ARG A 388 13.74 -1.76 11.21
C ARG A 388 14.83 -2.35 10.31
N ARG A 389 14.51 -3.42 9.58
CA ARG A 389 15.43 -4.01 8.59
C ARG A 389 15.38 -3.17 7.30
N PRO A 390 16.46 -3.16 6.47
CA PRO A 390 16.47 -2.41 5.21
C PRO A 390 15.31 -2.74 4.26
N GLY A 391 14.67 -3.90 4.40
CA GLY A 391 13.52 -4.33 3.58
C GLY A 391 12.14 -3.85 4.07
N ASP A 392 12.04 -3.30 5.28
CA ASP A 392 10.78 -2.79 5.85
C ASP A 392 10.43 -1.39 5.32
N TYR A 393 11.38 -0.76 4.63
CA TYR A 393 11.24 0.54 3.99
C TYR A 393 10.91 0.39 2.51
N LYS A 394 10.17 1.36 1.94
CA LYS A 394 10.00 1.47 0.48
C LYS A 394 11.38 1.53 -0.18
N GLN A 395 11.71 0.48 -0.94
CA GLN A 395 12.95 0.41 -1.69
C GLN A 395 12.78 1.14 -3.04
N PRO A 396 13.71 2.03 -3.41
CA PRO A 396 13.66 2.70 -4.72
C PRO A 396 13.74 1.67 -5.84
N GLN A 397 12.74 1.65 -6.72
CA GLN A 397 12.67 0.68 -7.81
C GLN A 397 13.71 0.99 -8.89
N ALA A 398 14.79 0.21 -8.95
CA ALA A 398 15.83 0.33 -9.96
C ALA A 398 15.57 -0.64 -11.13
N PHE A 399 15.07 -0.13 -12.25
CA PHE A 399 14.85 -0.91 -13.47
C PHE A 399 16.03 -0.80 -14.44
N GLY A 400 16.43 -1.93 -15.03
CA GLY A 400 17.51 -2.02 -16.02
C GLY A 400 17.08 -2.59 -17.37
N GLY A 401 17.86 -2.30 -18.42
CA GLY A 401 17.74 -2.92 -19.73
C GLY A 401 16.39 -2.71 -20.43
N ARG A 402 15.80 -3.78 -20.95
CA ARG A 402 14.54 -3.74 -21.72
C ARG A 402 13.34 -3.25 -20.89
N MET A 403 13.32 -3.55 -19.60
CA MET A 403 12.25 -3.10 -18.70
C MET A 403 12.26 -1.58 -18.53
N LEU A 404 13.45 -0.95 -18.49
CA LEU A 404 13.58 0.50 -18.41
C LEU A 404 13.05 1.19 -19.67
N LEU A 405 13.35 0.64 -20.85
CA LEU A 405 12.83 1.15 -22.12
C LEU A 405 11.31 0.96 -22.22
N TRP A 406 10.79 -0.15 -21.73
CA TRP A 406 9.35 -0.39 -21.65
C TRP A 406 8.65 0.62 -20.72
N LEU A 407 9.22 0.89 -19.53
CA LEU A 407 8.71 1.92 -18.62
C LEU A 407 8.76 3.31 -19.26
N ALA A 408 9.84 3.64 -19.97
CA ALA A 408 9.98 4.91 -20.69
C ALA A 408 8.96 5.04 -21.83
N TYR A 409 8.59 3.93 -22.48
CA TYR A 409 7.52 3.93 -23.46
C TYR A 409 6.15 4.18 -22.81
N GLN A 410 5.85 3.49 -21.70
CA GLN A 410 4.58 3.65 -20.99
C GLN A 410 4.43 5.04 -20.36
N SER A 411 5.52 5.63 -19.84
CA SER A 411 5.49 6.96 -19.23
C SER A 411 5.06 8.04 -20.21
N ILE A 412 5.31 7.87 -21.52
CA ILE A 412 4.87 8.85 -22.53
C ILE A 412 3.35 9.03 -22.52
N GLY A 413 2.60 7.94 -22.43
CA GLY A 413 1.14 7.97 -22.46
C GLY A 413 0.49 8.53 -21.21
N VAL A 414 1.16 8.40 -20.06
CA VAL A 414 0.60 8.77 -18.76
C VAL A 414 1.03 10.17 -18.35
N ILE A 415 2.30 10.51 -18.54
CA ILE A 415 2.89 11.76 -18.03
C ILE A 415 2.74 12.91 -19.02
N TYR A 416 2.94 12.67 -20.31
CA TYR A 416 3.06 13.76 -21.29
C TYR A 416 1.75 14.10 -22.00
N GLY A 417 0.62 13.60 -21.54
CA GLY A 417 -0.69 13.98 -22.08
C GLY A 417 -0.91 15.49 -21.96
N ASP A 418 -0.81 16.02 -20.75
CA ASP A 418 -1.13 17.41 -20.42
C ASP A 418 -0.17 18.43 -21.07
N ILE A 419 1.14 18.30 -20.77
CA ILE A 419 2.15 19.14 -21.43
C ILE A 419 2.17 18.95 -22.96
N GLY A 420 1.79 17.76 -23.42
CA GLY A 420 1.69 17.39 -24.83
C GLY A 420 0.59 18.14 -25.56
N THR A 421 -0.53 18.44 -24.91
CA THR A 421 -1.69 19.13 -25.51
C THR A 421 -1.57 20.65 -25.51
N SER A 422 -0.64 21.20 -24.73
CA SER A 422 -0.38 22.64 -24.64
C SER A 422 -0.24 23.39 -25.99
N PRO A 423 0.46 22.85 -27.02
CA PRO A 423 0.56 23.51 -28.33
C PRO A 423 -0.79 23.85 -29.01
N LEU A 424 -1.90 23.26 -28.57
CA LEU A 424 -3.24 23.62 -29.05
C LEU A 424 -3.61 25.07 -28.70
N TYR A 425 -3.21 25.54 -27.52
CA TYR A 425 -3.75 26.77 -26.94
C TYR A 425 -2.73 27.80 -26.44
N VAL A 426 -1.41 27.51 -26.39
CA VAL A 426 -0.43 28.50 -25.87
C VAL A 426 -0.48 29.81 -26.66
N TYR A 427 -0.30 29.80 -27.99
CA TYR A 427 -0.27 31.04 -28.75
C TYR A 427 -1.60 31.81 -28.74
N SER A 428 -2.74 31.10 -28.78
CA SER A 428 -4.07 31.72 -28.69
C SER A 428 -4.40 32.24 -27.29
N SER A 429 -3.69 31.75 -26.26
CA SER A 429 -3.82 32.24 -24.88
C SER A 429 -2.82 33.37 -24.58
N THR A 430 -1.69 33.42 -25.29
CA THR A 430 -0.70 34.50 -25.16
C THR A 430 -1.12 35.76 -25.90
N PHE A 431 -1.61 35.62 -27.14
CA PHE A 431 -1.95 36.75 -27.99
C PHE A 431 -3.47 36.96 -28.05
N SER A 432 -3.91 38.21 -27.88
CA SER A 432 -5.32 38.58 -28.07
C SER A 432 -5.60 39.03 -29.51
N GLU A 433 -4.56 39.48 -30.22
CA GLU A 433 -4.59 39.94 -31.62
C GLU A 433 -3.41 39.39 -32.40
N ALA A 434 -3.39 39.60 -33.72
CA ALA A 434 -2.34 39.10 -34.60
C ALA A 434 -0.96 39.68 -34.21
N PRO A 435 0.03 38.83 -33.85
CA PRO A 435 1.29 39.31 -33.30
C PRO A 435 2.21 39.87 -34.38
N SER A 436 3.02 40.87 -34.01
CA SER A 436 4.16 41.25 -34.83
C SER A 436 5.20 40.12 -34.84
N ARG A 437 5.99 40.00 -35.92
CA ARG A 437 7.07 39.00 -35.99
C ARG A 437 8.06 39.13 -34.83
N GLN A 438 8.32 40.34 -34.37
CA GLN A 438 9.22 40.60 -33.25
C GLN A 438 8.64 40.10 -31.91
N ASP A 439 7.33 40.33 -31.68
CA ASP A 439 6.62 39.81 -30.50
C ASP A 439 6.55 38.29 -30.51
N LEU A 440 6.26 37.70 -31.67
CA LEU A 440 6.23 36.26 -31.85
C LEU A 440 7.56 35.59 -31.52
N ILE A 441 8.69 36.15 -32.00
CA ILE A 441 10.04 35.65 -31.68
C ILE A 441 10.33 35.80 -30.18
N GLY A 442 9.93 36.91 -29.57
CA GLY A 442 10.06 37.15 -28.14
C GLY A 442 9.34 36.10 -27.30
N VAL A 443 8.07 35.86 -27.60
CA VAL A 443 7.25 34.83 -26.96
C VAL A 443 7.80 33.43 -27.22
N LEU A 444 8.18 33.11 -28.46
CA LEU A 444 8.81 31.83 -28.79
C LEU A 444 10.09 31.61 -27.96
N SER A 445 10.90 32.66 -27.77
CA SER A 445 12.10 32.59 -26.93
C SER A 445 11.74 32.26 -25.48
N ILE A 446 10.69 32.88 -24.93
CA ILE A 446 10.17 32.57 -23.58
C ILE A 446 9.71 31.11 -23.50
N ILE A 447 8.99 30.60 -24.50
CA ILE A 447 8.52 29.20 -24.54
C ILE A 447 9.71 28.23 -24.54
N ILE A 448 10.67 28.43 -25.45
CA ILE A 448 11.86 27.58 -25.58
C ILE A 448 12.62 27.54 -24.25
N TRP A 449 12.92 28.70 -23.67
CA TRP A 449 13.66 28.77 -22.43
C TRP A 449 12.85 28.30 -21.22
N SER A 450 11.52 28.36 -21.26
CA SER A 450 10.67 27.74 -20.23
C SER A 450 10.75 26.20 -20.30
N LEU A 451 10.67 25.61 -21.49
CA LEU A 451 10.84 24.16 -21.65
C LEU A 451 12.25 23.67 -21.26
N ILE A 452 13.29 24.47 -21.57
CA ILE A 452 14.68 24.15 -21.21
C ILE A 452 14.91 24.34 -19.71
N MET A 453 14.64 25.52 -19.16
CA MET A 453 15.02 25.85 -17.78
C MET A 453 14.03 25.30 -16.76
N MET A 454 12.73 25.45 -16.98
CA MET A 454 11.73 24.97 -16.02
C MET A 454 11.57 23.45 -16.15
N VAL A 455 11.17 22.94 -17.31
CA VAL A 455 10.85 21.51 -17.41
C VAL A 455 12.12 20.65 -17.41
N THR A 456 13.08 20.96 -18.27
CA THR A 456 14.25 20.08 -18.45
C THR A 456 15.26 20.23 -17.31
N VAL A 457 15.78 21.43 -17.07
CA VAL A 457 16.83 21.64 -16.06
C VAL A 457 16.26 21.54 -14.65
N LYS A 458 15.26 22.35 -14.31
CA LYS A 458 14.69 22.36 -12.95
C LYS A 458 13.96 21.05 -12.66
N TYR A 459 12.97 20.64 -13.44
CA TYR A 459 12.20 19.44 -13.07
C TYR A 459 12.95 18.14 -13.35
N VAL A 460 13.29 17.86 -14.61
CA VAL A 460 13.81 16.55 -15.04
C VAL A 460 15.22 16.26 -14.53
N LEU A 461 16.08 17.28 -14.38
CA LEU A 461 17.47 17.07 -13.92
C LEU A 461 17.66 17.31 -12.41
N VAL A 462 16.94 18.26 -11.81
CA VAL A 462 17.10 18.64 -10.40
C VAL A 462 15.99 18.07 -9.52
N ILE A 463 14.72 18.46 -9.70
CA ILE A 463 13.61 18.11 -8.80
C ILE A 463 13.32 16.60 -8.80
N LEU A 464 13.48 15.89 -9.92
CA LEU A 464 13.35 14.43 -9.94
C LEU A 464 14.35 13.70 -9.02
N ARG A 465 15.35 14.40 -8.45
CA ARG A 465 16.26 13.87 -7.42
C ARG A 465 15.80 14.16 -5.99
N ALA A 466 14.82 15.03 -5.82
CA ALA A 466 14.19 15.35 -4.54
C ALA A 466 12.96 14.44 -4.34
N ASP A 467 13.16 13.13 -4.45
CA ASP A 467 12.13 12.13 -4.18
C ASP A 467 12.09 11.74 -2.69
N ASN A 468 10.91 11.38 -2.19
CA ASN A 468 10.72 10.85 -0.84
C ASN A 468 10.56 9.32 -0.94
N ASP A 469 11.65 8.58 -0.80
CA ASP A 469 11.69 7.11 -0.89
C ASP A 469 11.04 6.57 -2.19
N GLY A 470 11.30 7.24 -3.32
CA GLY A 470 10.77 6.88 -4.64
C GLY A 470 9.45 7.57 -5.02
N GLU A 471 8.82 8.37 -4.14
CA GLU A 471 7.60 9.14 -4.46
C GLU A 471 7.91 10.63 -4.67
N GLY A 472 7.35 11.23 -5.73
CA GLY A 472 7.48 12.66 -6.00
C GLY A 472 6.14 13.39 -5.95
N GLY A 473 6.13 14.67 -6.35
CA GLY A 473 4.93 15.51 -6.38
C GLY A 473 4.82 16.46 -5.19
N THR A 474 4.00 17.50 -5.36
CA THR A 474 3.77 18.56 -4.36
C THR A 474 3.38 18.02 -2.98
N PHE A 475 2.60 16.93 -2.93
CA PHE A 475 2.28 16.26 -1.65
C PHE A 475 3.49 15.55 -1.04
N SER A 476 4.30 14.87 -1.85
CA SER A 476 5.53 14.24 -1.37
C SER A 476 6.45 15.28 -0.74
N THR A 477 6.62 16.44 -1.39
CA THR A 477 7.34 17.60 -0.85
C THR A 477 6.71 18.14 0.43
N TYR A 478 5.38 18.27 0.48
CA TYR A 478 4.68 18.70 1.70
C TYR A 478 4.82 17.71 2.86
N SER A 479 4.78 16.42 2.58
CA SER A 479 5.00 15.34 3.55
C SER A 479 6.44 15.36 4.06
N LEU A 480 7.41 15.54 3.16
CA LEU A 480 8.82 15.70 3.49
C LEU A 480 9.04 16.93 4.38
N LEU A 481 8.46 18.07 3.99
CA LEU A 481 8.52 19.32 4.75
C LEU A 481 7.88 19.17 6.13
N SER A 482 6.70 18.56 6.21
CA SER A 482 6.01 18.27 7.48
C SER A 482 6.86 17.40 8.41
N ARG A 483 7.56 16.41 7.83
CA ARG A 483 8.46 15.49 8.53
C ARG A 483 9.74 16.16 9.04
N TYR A 484 10.39 16.98 8.23
CA TYR A 484 11.64 17.65 8.63
C TYR A 484 11.43 18.86 9.54
N MET A 485 10.28 19.54 9.43
CA MET A 485 9.99 20.80 10.12
C MET A 485 9.03 20.68 11.32
N ASN A 486 8.48 19.47 11.56
CA ASN A 486 7.51 19.16 12.61
C ASN A 486 6.28 20.10 12.59
N ILE A 487 5.65 20.25 11.42
CA ILE A 487 4.57 21.22 11.15
C ILE A 487 3.17 20.64 11.41
N THR A 488 3.03 19.31 11.44
CA THR A 488 1.75 18.59 11.61
C THR A 488 1.89 17.45 12.62
N HIS A 489 0.89 17.30 13.50
CA HIS A 489 0.73 16.08 14.29
C HIS A 489 0.27 14.97 13.34
N ARG A 490 1.11 13.96 13.15
CA ARG A 490 0.79 12.77 12.35
C ARG A 490 0.07 11.73 13.20
N ASP A 491 -0.78 10.95 12.55
CA ASP A 491 -1.29 9.70 13.11
C ASP A 491 -0.10 8.74 13.37
N PRO A 492 0.10 8.23 14.59
CA PRO A 492 1.19 7.32 14.95
C PRO A 492 1.26 6.05 14.07
N ARG A 493 0.16 5.65 13.44
CA ARG A 493 0.06 4.43 12.62
C ARG A 493 0.82 4.47 11.29
N GLU A 494 1.08 5.67 10.73
CA GLU A 494 1.85 5.83 9.48
C GLU A 494 3.31 6.26 9.72
N ALA A 495 3.66 6.70 10.94
CA ALA A 495 5.02 7.10 11.30
C ALA A 495 6.05 5.96 11.20
N SER A 496 5.58 4.70 11.18
CA SER A 496 6.38 3.48 11.19
C SER A 496 6.76 2.94 9.80
N LEU A 497 6.09 3.34 8.71
CA LEU A 497 6.27 2.76 7.36
C LEU A 497 7.24 3.53 6.44
N VAL A 498 7.70 4.71 6.88
CA VAL A 498 8.58 5.59 6.10
C VAL A 498 9.84 5.83 6.92
N GLN A 499 11.01 5.47 6.38
CA GLN A 499 12.28 5.56 7.11
C GLN A 499 12.54 7.01 7.51
N MET A 500 12.54 7.32 8.81
CA MET A 500 12.97 8.61 9.37
C MET A 500 14.49 8.83 9.21
N LYS A 501 15.01 8.93 7.98
CA LYS A 501 16.34 9.51 7.71
C LYS A 501 16.33 11.01 7.99
N ARG A 502 16.51 11.41 9.26
CA ARG A 502 16.91 12.78 9.60
C ARG A 502 18.41 12.86 9.34
N TYR A 503 18.87 13.65 8.37
CA TYR A 503 20.28 14.03 8.35
C TYR A 503 20.57 14.71 9.69
N LEU A 504 21.54 14.17 10.42
CA LEU A 504 22.03 14.81 11.63
C LEU A 504 22.47 16.22 11.23
N THR A 505 22.23 17.19 12.10
CA THR A 505 22.55 18.60 11.87
C THR A 505 24.01 18.77 11.42
N ASP A 506 24.89 17.83 11.80
CA ASP A 506 26.31 17.76 11.46
C ASP A 506 26.64 17.29 10.04
N ASP A 507 25.73 16.59 9.34
CA ASP A 507 25.92 16.11 7.96
C ASP A 507 25.52 17.15 6.88
N LEU A 508 24.96 18.29 7.31
CA LEU A 508 24.52 19.37 6.44
C LEU A 508 25.63 20.42 6.28
N GLU A 509 25.80 20.90 5.05
CA GLU A 509 26.64 22.07 4.76
C GLU A 509 26.26 23.26 5.67
N PRO A 510 27.22 24.11 6.06
CA PRO A 510 26.99 25.17 7.06
C PRO A 510 25.81 26.10 6.72
N THR A 511 25.60 26.36 5.44
CA THR A 511 24.49 27.16 4.90
C THR A 511 23.14 26.50 5.11
N SER A 512 23.00 25.23 4.73
CA SER A 512 21.78 24.42 4.89
C SER A 512 21.40 24.24 6.36
N ARG A 513 22.40 24.10 7.23
CA ARG A 513 22.24 24.04 8.69
C ARG A 513 21.66 25.32 9.26
N HIS A 514 22.15 26.47 8.81
CA HIS A 514 21.68 27.79 9.25
C HIS A 514 20.25 28.07 8.78
N VAL A 515 19.93 27.73 7.53
CA VAL A 515 18.57 27.86 6.97
C VAL A 515 17.59 27.00 7.75
N ARG A 516 17.92 25.72 7.97
CA ARG A 516 17.10 24.80 8.78
C ARG A 516 16.86 25.34 10.18
N HIS A 517 17.91 25.77 10.88
CA HIS A 517 17.78 26.27 12.25
C HIS A 517 16.90 27.53 12.33
N ARG A 518 16.99 28.44 11.36
CA ARG A 518 16.10 29.62 11.27
C ARG A 518 14.64 29.25 10.99
N LEU A 519 14.41 28.27 10.14
CA LEU A 519 13.05 27.80 9.82
C LEU A 519 12.44 27.02 11.01
N GLU A 520 13.22 26.20 11.71
CA GLU A 520 12.75 25.38 12.84
C GLU A 520 12.48 26.24 14.10
N SER A 521 13.26 27.31 14.31
CA SER A 521 13.09 28.25 15.43
C SER A 521 11.93 29.23 15.23
N SER A 522 11.52 29.49 13.99
CA SER A 522 10.47 30.46 13.68
C SER A 522 9.08 29.82 13.57
N SER A 523 8.19 30.15 14.51
CA SER A 523 6.78 29.75 14.45
C SER A 523 6.04 30.36 13.25
N ILE A 524 6.45 31.56 12.83
CA ILE A 524 5.91 32.24 11.64
C ILE A 524 6.32 31.47 10.38
N ALA A 525 7.58 31.04 10.27
CA ALA A 525 8.05 30.27 9.13
C ALA A 525 7.31 28.92 9.02
N LYS A 526 7.15 28.20 10.14
CA LYS A 526 6.35 26.95 10.17
C LYS A 526 4.91 27.17 9.72
N ARG A 527 4.27 28.26 10.18
CA ARG A 527 2.89 28.59 9.78
C ARG A 527 2.80 28.97 8.30
N LEU A 528 3.75 29.74 7.77
CA LEU A 528 3.82 30.09 6.36
C LEU A 528 4.01 28.85 5.49
N LEU A 529 4.96 27.97 5.83
CA LEU A 529 5.21 26.71 5.14
C LEU A 529 3.97 25.79 5.15
N LYS A 530 3.25 25.73 6.28
CA LYS A 530 1.98 24.99 6.37
C LYS A 530 0.93 25.53 5.40
N VAL A 531 0.74 26.85 5.38
CA VAL A 531 -0.24 27.52 4.51
C VAL A 531 0.15 27.34 3.05
N MET A 532 1.43 27.52 2.71
CA MET A 532 1.95 27.31 1.36
C MET A 532 1.73 25.88 0.87
N GLY A 533 2.00 24.87 1.71
CA GLY A 533 1.79 23.47 1.33
C GLY A 533 0.33 23.09 1.11
N VAL A 534 -0.58 23.56 1.97
CA VAL A 534 -2.02 23.36 1.78
C VAL A 534 -2.49 24.09 0.52
N LEU A 535 -2.04 25.33 0.32
CA LEU A 535 -2.37 26.10 -0.88
C LEU A 535 -1.89 25.40 -2.14
N ALA A 536 -0.65 24.88 -2.15
CA ALA A 536 -0.09 24.16 -3.28
C ALA A 536 -0.96 22.95 -3.63
N VAL A 537 -1.28 22.08 -2.67
CA VAL A 537 -2.16 20.92 -2.89
C VAL A 537 -3.54 21.32 -3.41
N THR A 538 -4.13 22.43 -2.92
CA THR A 538 -5.40 22.92 -3.45
C THR A 538 -5.29 23.46 -4.89
N MET A 539 -4.15 24.03 -5.28
CA MET A 539 -3.91 24.49 -6.65
C MET A 539 -3.79 23.32 -7.62
N VAL A 540 -3.23 22.18 -7.20
CA VAL A 540 -3.23 20.94 -8.00
C VAL A 540 -4.65 20.42 -8.21
N ILE A 541 -5.48 20.43 -7.17
CA ILE A 541 -6.88 20.01 -7.29
C ILE A 541 -7.65 20.96 -8.23
N ALA A 542 -7.33 22.26 -8.22
CA ALA A 542 -7.87 23.22 -9.17
C ALA A 542 -7.39 22.94 -10.61
N ASP A 543 -6.15 22.51 -10.79
CA ASP A 543 -5.62 22.06 -12.09
C ASP A 543 -6.40 20.86 -12.64
N GLY A 544 -6.74 19.89 -11.77
CA GLY A 544 -7.63 18.77 -12.09
C GLY A 544 -9.00 19.18 -12.65
N LEU A 545 -9.43 20.42 -12.41
CA LEU A 545 -10.65 21.00 -12.98
C LEU A 545 -10.40 21.75 -14.30
N LEU A 546 -9.29 22.48 -14.37
CA LEU A 546 -8.94 23.38 -15.49
C LEU A 546 -8.38 22.63 -16.70
N THR A 547 -7.53 21.63 -16.48
CA THR A 547 -6.89 20.85 -17.55
C THR A 547 -7.91 20.19 -18.48
N PRO A 548 -8.95 19.46 -17.99
CA PRO A 548 -9.91 18.85 -18.89
C PRO A 548 -10.74 19.88 -19.66
N ALA A 549 -11.08 21.00 -19.02
CA ALA A 549 -11.83 22.08 -19.67
C ALA A 549 -11.02 22.70 -20.82
N GLN A 550 -9.76 23.07 -20.55
CA GLN A 550 -8.90 23.75 -21.52
C GLN A 550 -8.46 22.80 -22.65
N SER A 551 -8.02 21.59 -22.32
CA SER A 551 -7.50 20.64 -23.31
C SER A 551 -8.57 20.16 -24.27
N VAL A 552 -9.77 19.81 -23.77
CA VAL A 552 -10.88 19.36 -24.63
C VAL A 552 -11.42 20.52 -25.46
N LEU A 553 -11.61 21.71 -24.87
CA LEU A 553 -12.05 22.89 -25.62
C LEU A 553 -11.07 23.24 -26.74
N GLY A 554 -9.76 23.28 -26.46
CA GLY A 554 -8.72 23.56 -27.44
C GLY A 554 -8.67 22.55 -28.58
N ALA A 555 -8.93 21.26 -28.29
CA ALA A 555 -9.01 20.23 -29.34
C ALA A 555 -10.27 20.39 -30.21
N VAL A 556 -11.43 20.67 -29.60
CA VAL A 556 -12.72 20.80 -30.31
C VAL A 556 -12.80 22.09 -31.15
N GLN A 557 -12.09 23.16 -30.76
CA GLN A 557 -11.97 24.38 -31.56
C GLN A 557 -11.40 24.16 -32.97
N GLY A 558 -10.68 23.06 -33.20
CA GLY A 558 -10.25 22.67 -34.54
C GLY A 558 -11.41 22.43 -35.54
N ILE A 559 -12.63 22.17 -35.06
CA ILE A 559 -13.82 22.06 -35.91
C ILE A 559 -14.11 23.39 -36.63
N GLU A 560 -13.82 24.54 -36.00
CA GLU A 560 -14.00 25.87 -36.61
C GLU A 560 -13.10 26.06 -37.83
N VAL A 561 -11.91 25.45 -37.83
CA VAL A 561 -10.98 25.49 -38.97
C VAL A 561 -11.50 24.67 -40.16
N VAL A 562 -12.19 23.55 -39.88
CA VAL A 562 -12.78 22.69 -40.91
C VAL A 562 -14.10 23.26 -41.43
N SER A 563 -14.93 23.84 -40.54
CA SER A 563 -16.24 24.38 -40.86
C SER A 563 -16.44 25.75 -40.18
N PRO A 564 -16.06 26.85 -40.85
CA PRO A 564 -16.09 28.20 -40.28
C PRO A 564 -17.49 28.73 -39.90
N ASN A 565 -18.55 28.13 -40.43
CA ASN A 565 -19.93 28.55 -40.18
C ASN A 565 -20.55 27.93 -38.91
N ILE A 566 -19.78 27.13 -38.15
CA ILE A 566 -20.29 26.48 -36.94
C ILE A 566 -20.45 27.51 -35.81
N SER A 567 -21.55 27.43 -35.05
CA SER A 567 -21.77 28.36 -33.94
C SER A 567 -20.86 28.02 -32.76
N LYS A 568 -20.36 29.05 -32.05
CA LYS A 568 -19.58 28.86 -30.82
C LYS A 568 -20.31 28.00 -29.78
N GLY A 569 -21.65 28.12 -29.69
CA GLY A 569 -22.46 27.29 -28.81
C GLY A 569 -22.43 25.80 -29.17
N THR A 570 -22.26 25.45 -30.46
CA THR A 570 -22.10 24.06 -30.88
C THR A 570 -20.74 23.51 -30.45
N ILE A 571 -19.67 24.31 -30.56
CA ILE A 571 -18.33 23.94 -30.09
C ILE A 571 -18.37 23.64 -28.59
N ILE A 572 -18.96 24.54 -27.79
CA ILE A 572 -19.11 24.35 -26.34
C ILE A 572 -19.96 23.09 -26.05
N GLY A 573 -21.09 22.90 -26.75
CA GLY A 573 -21.93 21.72 -26.55
C GLY A 573 -21.24 20.39 -26.87
N VAL A 574 -20.37 20.35 -27.89
CA VAL A 574 -19.56 19.16 -28.20
C VAL A 574 -18.49 18.93 -27.14
N THR A 575 -17.82 19.99 -26.68
CA THR A 575 -16.87 19.93 -25.56
C THR A 575 -17.54 19.35 -24.32
N ASP A 576 -18.69 19.88 -23.91
CA ASP A 576 -19.43 19.42 -22.74
C ASP A 576 -19.88 17.95 -22.88
N ALA A 577 -20.31 17.53 -24.07
CA ALA A 577 -20.65 16.13 -24.33
C ALA A 577 -19.45 15.19 -24.16
N ILE A 578 -18.27 15.58 -24.65
CA ILE A 578 -17.03 14.82 -24.47
C ILE A 578 -16.66 14.75 -22.98
N LEU A 579 -16.77 15.86 -22.25
CA LEU A 579 -16.51 15.92 -20.81
C LEU A 579 -17.47 15.01 -20.02
N VAL A 580 -18.76 15.01 -20.33
CA VAL A 580 -19.72 14.10 -19.69
C VAL A 580 -19.31 12.64 -19.91
N VAL A 581 -19.00 12.26 -21.16
CA VAL A 581 -18.56 10.89 -21.46
C VAL A 581 -17.26 10.54 -20.73
N LEU A 582 -16.31 11.47 -20.66
CA LEU A 582 -15.04 11.33 -19.95
C LEU A 582 -15.28 10.98 -18.46
N PHE A 583 -16.16 11.72 -17.79
CA PHE A 583 -16.45 11.54 -16.36
C PHE A 583 -17.37 10.34 -16.07
N LEU A 584 -18.21 9.92 -17.03
CA LEU A 584 -19.03 8.71 -16.93
C LEU A 584 -18.22 7.41 -17.02
N ILE A 585 -17.07 7.43 -17.72
CA ILE A 585 -16.21 6.25 -17.90
C ILE A 585 -15.29 6.02 -16.68
N GLN A 586 -15.08 7.01 -15.81
CA GLN A 586 -14.19 6.93 -14.64
C GLN A 586 -14.42 5.71 -13.71
N PRO A 587 -15.66 5.28 -13.41
CA PRO A 587 -15.90 4.13 -12.53
C PRO A 587 -15.32 2.80 -13.05
N LEU A 588 -15.05 2.70 -14.37
CA LEU A 588 -14.53 1.48 -14.98
C LEU A 588 -13.03 1.25 -14.70
N GLY A 589 -12.34 2.25 -14.14
CA GLY A 589 -10.92 2.19 -13.82
C GLY A 589 -10.01 2.25 -15.06
N ILE A 590 -8.75 2.64 -14.82
CA ILE A 590 -7.75 2.84 -15.88
C ILE A 590 -7.04 1.53 -16.31
N THR A 591 -7.25 0.42 -15.60
CA THR A 591 -6.46 -0.81 -15.72
C THR A 591 -6.51 -1.45 -17.12
N LYS A 592 -7.56 -1.20 -17.91
CA LYS A 592 -7.68 -1.67 -19.31
C LYS A 592 -7.36 -0.60 -20.36
N LEU A 593 -7.25 0.67 -19.97
CA LEU A 593 -7.11 1.82 -20.88
C LEU A 593 -5.68 2.34 -21.01
N THR A 594 -4.80 2.12 -20.01
CA THR A 594 -3.42 2.62 -20.01
C THR A 594 -2.57 2.09 -21.17
N PHE A 595 -2.84 0.88 -21.68
CA PHE A 595 -2.16 0.36 -22.87
C PHE A 595 -2.47 1.15 -24.15
N ALA A 596 -3.62 1.80 -24.23
CA ALA A 596 -4.01 2.61 -25.39
C ALA A 596 -3.47 4.05 -25.32
N PHE A 597 -3.12 4.54 -24.12
CA PHE A 597 -2.68 5.93 -23.92
C PHE A 597 -1.33 6.24 -24.56
N ALA A 598 -0.33 5.37 -24.38
CA ALA A 598 1.00 5.59 -24.95
C ALA A 598 0.99 5.71 -26.49
N PRO A 599 0.34 4.81 -27.24
CA PRO A 599 0.18 4.97 -28.69
C PRO A 599 -0.47 6.31 -29.10
N ILE A 600 -1.56 6.72 -28.42
CA ILE A 600 -2.29 7.95 -28.75
C ILE A 600 -1.37 9.17 -28.59
N VAL A 601 -0.70 9.29 -27.44
CA VAL A 601 0.18 10.44 -27.15
C VAL A 601 1.41 10.44 -28.05
N ILE A 602 2.00 9.28 -28.36
CA ILE A 602 3.13 9.19 -29.29
C ILE A 602 2.73 9.64 -30.70
N ILE A 603 1.57 9.21 -31.19
CA ILE A 603 1.07 9.64 -32.50
C ILE A 603 0.83 11.15 -32.49
N TRP A 604 0.19 11.68 -31.43
CA TRP A 604 -0.04 13.11 -31.25
C TRP A 604 1.26 13.95 -31.24
N LEU A 605 2.27 13.53 -30.48
CA LEU A 605 3.58 14.16 -30.47
C LEU A 605 4.28 14.05 -31.84
N GLY A 606 4.08 12.94 -32.54
CA GLY A 606 4.53 12.75 -33.91
C GLY A 606 3.90 13.74 -34.89
N PHE A 607 2.59 14.00 -34.79
CA PHE A 607 1.90 15.03 -35.57
C PHE A 607 2.50 16.42 -35.29
N ASN A 608 2.69 16.78 -34.02
CA ASN A 608 3.31 18.04 -33.61
C ASN A 608 4.72 18.22 -34.21
N ALA A 609 5.57 17.19 -34.11
CA ALA A 609 6.90 17.22 -34.68
C ALA A 609 6.89 17.32 -36.21
N ALA A 610 6.04 16.53 -36.88
CA ALA A 610 5.94 16.51 -38.34
C ALA A 610 5.44 17.86 -38.89
N PHE A 611 4.43 18.44 -38.25
CA PHE A 611 3.91 19.76 -38.62
C PHE A 611 4.96 20.83 -38.36
N GLY A 612 5.67 20.71 -37.24
CA GLY A 612 6.80 21.56 -36.88
C GLY A 612 7.87 21.62 -37.98
N ILE A 613 8.35 20.44 -38.39
CA ILE A 613 9.35 20.28 -39.46
C ILE A 613 8.83 20.81 -40.80
N TYR A 614 7.59 20.48 -41.16
CA TYR A 614 6.97 20.95 -42.40
C TYR A 614 6.92 22.49 -42.44
N ASN A 615 6.51 23.13 -41.35
CA ASN A 615 6.37 24.58 -41.33
C ASN A 615 7.71 25.30 -41.33
N LEU A 616 8.72 24.75 -40.65
CA LEU A 616 10.09 25.25 -40.69
C LEU A 616 10.69 25.17 -42.10
N ALA A 617 10.39 24.10 -42.85
CA ALA A 617 10.91 23.91 -44.20
C ALA A 617 10.24 24.83 -45.24
N ASN A 618 8.96 25.17 -45.06
CA ASN A 618 8.17 25.86 -46.08
C ASN A 618 7.92 27.36 -45.82
N TYR A 619 8.03 27.84 -44.57
CA TYR A 619 7.68 29.21 -44.20
C TYR A 619 8.90 30.02 -43.74
N ASP A 620 9.16 30.11 -42.44
CA ASP A 620 10.22 30.97 -41.89
C ASP A 620 11.17 30.20 -40.95
N ALA A 621 12.31 29.74 -41.49
CA ALA A 621 13.38 29.16 -40.67
C ALA A 621 14.14 30.22 -39.83
N GLY A 622 13.94 31.51 -40.11
CA GLY A 622 14.56 32.60 -39.35
C GLY A 622 14.10 32.69 -37.90
N VAL A 623 13.04 31.96 -37.51
CA VAL A 623 12.56 31.88 -36.12
C VAL A 623 13.56 31.19 -35.17
N PHE A 624 14.56 30.46 -35.68
CA PHE A 624 15.63 29.85 -34.86
C PHE A 624 16.42 30.87 -34.02
N ILE A 625 16.38 32.16 -34.37
CA ILE A 625 16.98 33.22 -33.54
C ILE A 625 16.37 33.28 -32.13
N ALA A 626 15.16 32.75 -31.94
CA ALA A 626 14.49 32.68 -30.63
C ALA A 626 15.24 31.82 -29.59
N PHE A 627 16.18 30.95 -30.00
CA PHE A 627 17.07 30.27 -29.06
C PHE A 627 17.96 31.23 -28.26
N ASN A 628 18.17 32.45 -28.75
CA ASN A 628 18.84 33.49 -27.98
C ASN A 628 17.87 34.09 -26.93
N PRO A 629 18.12 33.92 -25.61
CA PRO A 629 17.23 34.43 -24.55
C PRO A 629 17.13 35.96 -24.53
N GLY A 630 18.04 36.69 -25.19
CA GLY A 630 17.95 38.14 -25.36
C GLY A 630 16.65 38.60 -26.03
N TYR A 631 16.03 37.77 -26.87
CA TYR A 631 14.73 38.08 -27.46
C TYR A 631 13.58 38.03 -26.43
N ALA A 632 13.64 37.12 -25.46
CA ALA A 632 12.69 37.09 -24.35
C ALA A 632 12.81 38.35 -23.48
N PHE A 633 14.03 38.73 -23.09
CA PHE A 633 14.25 39.93 -22.27
C PHE A 633 13.88 41.22 -23.00
N SER A 634 14.23 41.34 -24.29
CA SER A 634 13.87 42.52 -25.08
C SER A 634 12.36 42.63 -25.33
N PHE A 635 11.66 41.50 -25.47
CA PHE A 635 10.21 41.47 -25.51
C PHE A 635 9.58 42.00 -24.22
N LEU A 636 10.01 41.49 -23.05
CA LEU A 636 9.49 41.95 -21.76
C LEU A 636 9.83 43.43 -21.49
N ALA A 637 11.04 43.86 -21.83
CA ALA A 637 11.45 45.25 -21.67
C ALA A 637 10.66 46.22 -22.57
N ARG A 638 10.30 45.79 -23.78
CA ARG A 638 9.55 46.62 -24.74
C ARG A 638 8.06 46.69 -24.41
N ASN A 639 7.45 45.57 -24.03
CA ASN A 639 6.00 45.49 -23.81
C ASN A 639 5.58 45.77 -22.36
N GLY A 640 6.53 45.92 -21.44
CA GLY A 640 6.25 46.35 -20.06
C GLY A 640 5.21 45.48 -19.37
N GLU A 641 4.20 46.11 -18.75
CA GLU A 641 3.12 45.43 -18.02
C GLU A 641 2.33 44.44 -18.90
N GLU A 642 2.08 44.78 -20.16
CA GLU A 642 1.34 43.91 -21.08
C GLU A 642 2.13 42.62 -21.37
N GLY A 643 3.44 42.74 -21.58
CA GLY A 643 4.34 41.59 -21.71
C GLY A 643 4.30 40.67 -20.47
N TRP A 644 4.20 41.23 -19.27
CA TRP A 644 4.04 40.46 -18.03
C TRP A 644 2.69 39.73 -17.95
N ARG A 645 1.59 40.35 -18.41
CA ARG A 645 0.28 39.69 -18.47
C ARG A 645 0.29 38.52 -19.46
N MET A 646 0.94 38.70 -20.61
CA MET A 646 1.09 37.68 -21.66
C MET A 646 1.94 36.47 -21.23
N LEU A 647 2.75 36.60 -20.18
CA LEU A 647 3.47 35.47 -19.62
C LEU A 647 2.51 34.38 -19.17
N SER A 648 1.37 34.71 -18.55
CA SER A 648 0.43 33.69 -18.06
C SER A 648 -0.02 32.69 -19.15
N GLY A 649 -0.31 33.17 -20.36
CA GLY A 649 -0.59 32.30 -21.52
C GLY A 649 0.63 31.54 -22.02
N THR A 650 1.82 32.13 -21.93
CA THR A 650 3.08 31.52 -22.37
C THR A 650 3.56 30.41 -21.42
N LEU A 651 3.32 30.59 -20.11
CA LEU A 651 3.65 29.63 -19.06
C LEU A 651 2.82 28.34 -19.17
N LEU A 652 1.70 28.38 -19.90
CA LEU A 652 0.94 27.18 -20.23
C LEU A 652 1.78 26.14 -20.98
N ALA A 653 2.88 26.54 -21.63
CA ALA A 653 3.78 25.62 -22.32
C ALA A 653 4.43 24.55 -21.43
N PHE A 654 4.42 24.70 -20.11
CA PHE A 654 4.88 23.68 -19.17
C PHE A 654 3.81 23.21 -18.18
N THR A 655 2.54 23.46 -18.48
CA THR A 655 1.43 22.80 -17.77
C THR A 655 1.61 21.28 -17.82
N GLY A 656 1.33 20.58 -16.72
CA GLY A 656 1.59 19.14 -16.60
C GLY A 656 2.98 18.73 -16.11
N VAL A 657 3.89 19.68 -15.85
CA VAL A 657 5.18 19.34 -15.22
C VAL A 657 5.02 18.78 -13.80
N GLU A 658 3.92 19.11 -13.13
CA GLU A 658 3.61 18.56 -11.82
C GLU A 658 3.26 17.06 -11.89
N ALA A 659 2.51 16.64 -12.90
CA ALA A 659 2.24 15.22 -13.15
C ALA A 659 3.55 14.44 -13.35
N LEU A 660 4.52 15.03 -14.06
CA LEU A 660 5.86 14.48 -14.21
C LEU A 660 6.56 14.27 -12.86
N PHE A 661 6.38 15.19 -11.91
CA PHE A 661 6.97 15.07 -10.58
C PHE A 661 6.21 14.06 -9.71
N ALA A 662 4.89 14.04 -9.74
CA ALA A 662 4.05 13.10 -8.98
C ALA A 662 4.29 11.64 -9.39
N ASP A 663 4.49 11.39 -10.69
CA ASP A 663 4.54 10.05 -11.26
C ASP A 663 5.90 9.33 -11.12
N ILE A 664 6.88 9.88 -10.38
CA ILE A 664 8.13 9.17 -10.05
C ILE A 664 7.85 7.84 -9.33
N GLY A 665 6.79 7.81 -8.50
CA GLY A 665 6.39 6.61 -7.75
C GLY A 665 5.94 5.47 -8.67
N ALA A 666 5.37 5.79 -9.83
CA ALA A 666 4.95 4.82 -10.83
C ALA A 666 6.03 4.52 -11.87
N PHE A 667 6.86 5.51 -12.21
CA PHE A 667 7.90 5.40 -13.22
C PHE A 667 9.24 5.86 -12.66
N SER A 668 10.28 5.02 -12.78
CA SER A 668 11.62 5.41 -12.33
C SER A 668 12.10 6.71 -12.98
N ARG A 669 12.84 7.54 -12.23
CA ARG A 669 13.49 8.77 -12.73
C ARG A 669 14.17 8.60 -14.09
N ARG A 670 14.89 7.50 -14.29
CA ARG A 670 15.60 7.23 -15.56
C ARG A 670 14.64 7.03 -16.72
N ALA A 671 13.49 6.40 -16.49
CA ALA A 671 12.46 6.22 -17.52
C ALA A 671 11.92 7.59 -17.98
N ILE A 672 11.58 8.46 -17.03
CA ILE A 672 11.11 9.83 -17.28
C ILE A 672 12.17 10.65 -18.04
N GLN A 673 13.44 10.55 -17.65
CA GLN A 673 14.54 11.25 -18.34
C GLN A 673 14.70 10.79 -19.81
N ILE A 674 14.63 9.48 -20.06
CA ILE A 674 14.72 8.91 -21.41
C ILE A 674 13.52 9.35 -22.25
N SER A 675 12.31 9.23 -21.70
CA SER A 675 11.09 9.55 -22.44
C SER A 675 10.94 11.05 -22.72
N TRP A 676 11.39 11.91 -21.79
CA TRP A 676 11.40 13.37 -21.98
C TRP A 676 12.41 13.78 -23.04
N LEU A 677 13.70 13.48 -22.82
CA LEU A 677 14.78 13.94 -23.69
C LEU A 677 14.76 13.26 -25.06
N GLY A 678 14.29 12.01 -25.13
CA GLY A 678 14.25 11.23 -26.36
C GLY A 678 12.98 11.42 -27.20
N CYS A 679 11.87 11.89 -26.61
CA CYS A 679 10.59 11.97 -27.32
C CYS A 679 9.83 13.27 -27.07
N ALA A 680 9.36 13.54 -25.85
CA ALA A 680 8.44 14.65 -25.61
C ALA A 680 9.07 16.03 -25.86
N PHE A 681 10.26 16.29 -25.30
CA PHE A 681 10.97 17.55 -25.46
C PHE A 681 11.23 17.93 -26.93
N PRO A 682 11.87 17.06 -27.75
CA PRO A 682 12.12 17.42 -29.16
C PRO A 682 10.83 17.61 -29.95
N CYS A 683 9.78 16.84 -29.68
CA CYS A 683 8.49 17.00 -30.37
C CYS A 683 7.83 18.34 -30.04
N LEU A 684 7.80 18.73 -28.75
CA LEU A 684 7.22 20.00 -28.32
C LEU A 684 8.03 21.20 -28.80
N LEU A 685 9.35 21.11 -28.75
CA LEU A 685 10.23 22.15 -29.26
C LEU A 685 9.99 22.40 -30.76
N LEU A 686 9.92 21.32 -31.55
CA LEU A 686 9.58 21.41 -32.97
C LEU A 686 8.18 21.98 -33.22
N ALA A 687 7.21 21.60 -32.39
CA ALA A 687 5.84 22.10 -32.49
C ALA A 687 5.78 23.62 -32.37
N TYR A 688 6.33 24.19 -31.29
CA TYR A 688 6.29 25.63 -31.05
C TYR A 688 7.09 26.42 -32.08
N ILE A 689 8.28 25.94 -32.45
CA ILE A 689 9.11 26.61 -33.46
C ILE A 689 8.41 26.60 -34.83
N GLY A 690 7.80 25.47 -35.23
CA GLY A 690 7.10 25.42 -36.50
C GLY A 690 5.77 26.17 -36.51
N GLN A 691 5.03 26.20 -35.40
CA GLN A 691 3.87 27.08 -35.26
C GLN A 691 4.29 28.54 -35.43
N ALA A 692 5.37 28.98 -34.79
CA ALA A 692 5.91 30.33 -34.97
C ALA A 692 6.37 30.59 -36.42
N ALA A 693 7.00 29.61 -37.08
CA ALA A 693 7.40 29.73 -38.48
C ALA A 693 6.21 29.97 -39.41
N TYR A 694 5.07 29.33 -39.13
CA TYR A 694 3.83 29.56 -39.88
C TYR A 694 3.20 30.92 -39.53
N ILE A 695 3.08 31.24 -38.24
CA ILE A 695 2.45 32.50 -37.76
C ILE A 695 3.25 33.73 -38.20
N SER A 696 4.57 33.63 -38.36
CA SER A 696 5.38 34.78 -38.83
C SER A 696 5.04 35.22 -40.26
N VAL A 697 4.46 34.31 -41.06
CA VAL A 697 3.95 34.57 -42.41
C VAL A 697 2.43 34.79 -42.42
N HIS A 698 1.70 34.10 -41.53
CA HIS A 698 0.24 34.18 -41.39
C HIS A 698 -0.16 34.58 -39.96
N PRO A 699 -0.11 35.88 -39.60
CA PRO A 699 -0.29 36.35 -38.22
C PRO A 699 -1.62 35.90 -37.59
N GLU A 700 -2.72 35.95 -38.33
CA GLU A 700 -4.06 35.47 -37.94
C GLU A 700 -4.15 33.98 -37.55
N ALA A 701 -3.10 33.20 -37.78
CA ALA A 701 -3.03 31.80 -37.37
C ALA A 701 -2.89 31.61 -35.85
N TYR A 702 -2.50 32.65 -35.09
CA TYR A 702 -2.35 32.58 -33.63
C TYR A 702 -3.60 32.08 -32.90
N SER A 703 -4.79 32.30 -33.47
CA SER A 703 -6.10 31.92 -32.90
C SER A 703 -6.33 30.41 -32.84
N ASN A 704 -5.76 29.65 -33.77
CA ASN A 704 -5.86 28.19 -33.84
C ASN A 704 -4.55 27.64 -34.43
N PRO A 705 -3.43 27.77 -33.70
CA PRO A 705 -2.09 27.67 -34.26
C PRO A 705 -1.79 26.27 -34.80
N PHE A 706 -2.19 25.23 -34.07
CA PHE A 706 -1.97 23.84 -34.47
C PHE A 706 -2.73 23.48 -35.76
N PHE A 707 -4.04 23.75 -35.80
CA PHE A 707 -4.90 23.33 -36.91
C PHE A 707 -4.68 24.16 -38.17
N LYS A 708 -4.43 25.48 -38.03
CA LYS A 708 -4.14 26.35 -39.18
C LYS A 708 -2.76 26.10 -39.78
N ALA A 709 -1.78 25.72 -38.95
CA ALA A 709 -0.44 25.37 -39.40
C ALA A 709 -0.31 23.89 -39.85
N ALA A 710 -1.42 23.15 -39.93
CA ALA A 710 -1.38 21.77 -40.38
C ALA A 710 -1.07 21.68 -41.89
N PRO A 711 -0.20 20.76 -42.33
CA PRO A 711 0.04 20.49 -43.74
C PRO A 711 -1.27 20.16 -44.49
N PRO A 712 -1.38 20.50 -45.78
CA PRO A 712 -2.59 20.26 -46.56
C PRO A 712 -3.06 18.81 -46.49
N GLY A 713 -4.34 18.59 -46.22
CA GLY A 713 -4.96 17.25 -46.16
C GLY A 713 -4.81 16.49 -44.83
N THR A 714 -4.10 17.04 -43.83
CA THR A 714 -3.83 16.36 -42.55
C THR A 714 -4.73 16.81 -41.38
N VAL A 715 -5.58 17.83 -41.58
CA VAL A 715 -6.39 18.44 -40.52
C VAL A 715 -7.38 17.46 -39.88
N TYR A 716 -8.09 16.65 -40.68
CA TYR A 716 -9.08 15.69 -40.18
C TYR A 716 -8.48 14.61 -39.26
N PRO A 717 -7.42 13.87 -39.66
CA PRO A 717 -6.79 12.91 -38.75
C PRO A 717 -6.16 13.61 -37.54
N ALA A 718 -5.60 14.81 -37.71
CA ALA A 718 -5.05 15.58 -36.61
C ALA A 718 -6.12 16.00 -35.59
N LEU A 719 -7.34 16.34 -36.03
CA LEU A 719 -8.48 16.66 -35.16
C LEU A 719 -8.89 15.45 -34.30
N VAL A 720 -9.01 14.27 -34.90
CA VAL A 720 -9.36 13.05 -34.15
C VAL A 720 -8.30 12.73 -33.10
N ILE A 721 -7.02 12.79 -33.48
CA ILE A 721 -5.91 12.53 -32.55
C ILE A 721 -5.82 13.61 -31.47
N ALA A 722 -6.08 14.88 -31.79
CA ALA A 722 -6.10 15.97 -30.80
C ALA A 722 -7.17 15.74 -29.72
N ILE A 723 -8.39 15.34 -30.12
CA ILE A 723 -9.47 15.04 -29.17
C ILE A 723 -9.09 13.83 -28.30
N LEU A 724 -8.53 12.77 -28.90
CA LEU A 724 -8.08 11.61 -28.14
C LEU A 724 -6.94 11.96 -27.17
N ALA A 725 -5.98 12.78 -27.59
CA ALA A 725 -4.88 13.24 -26.74
C ALA A 725 -5.39 14.10 -25.58
N ALA A 726 -6.35 15.01 -25.83
CA ALA A 726 -7.00 15.80 -24.79
C ALA A 726 -7.77 14.95 -23.77
N VAL A 727 -8.44 13.89 -24.23
CA VAL A 727 -9.08 12.91 -23.35
C VAL A 727 -8.05 12.19 -22.49
N VAL A 728 -6.93 11.73 -23.06
CA VAL A 728 -5.86 11.06 -22.31
C VAL A 728 -5.22 12.01 -21.29
N ALA A 729 -4.92 13.26 -21.66
CA ALA A 729 -4.41 14.29 -20.76
C ALA A 729 -5.32 14.49 -19.55
N SER A 730 -6.62 14.58 -19.80
CA SER A 730 -7.63 14.76 -18.75
C SER A 730 -7.70 13.57 -17.78
N GLN A 731 -7.50 12.34 -18.25
CA GLN A 731 -7.53 11.14 -17.40
C GLN A 731 -6.41 11.14 -16.35
N ALA A 732 -5.21 11.55 -16.75
CA ALA A 732 -4.03 11.56 -15.88
C ALA A 732 -4.26 12.49 -14.68
N ILE A 733 -4.69 13.73 -14.94
CA ILE A 733 -4.89 14.73 -13.88
C ILE A 733 -6.10 14.42 -12.98
N ILE A 734 -7.18 13.84 -13.52
CA ILE A 734 -8.33 13.40 -12.71
C ILE A 734 -7.88 12.31 -11.72
N THR A 735 -7.08 11.34 -12.20
CA THR A 735 -6.54 10.27 -11.35
C THR A 735 -5.61 10.84 -10.27
N ALA A 736 -4.71 11.75 -10.63
CA ALA A 736 -3.83 12.45 -9.69
C ALA A 736 -4.63 13.21 -8.62
N THR A 737 -5.75 13.84 -9.02
CA THR A 737 -6.65 14.54 -8.09
C THR A 737 -7.28 13.59 -7.08
N PHE A 738 -7.72 12.38 -7.48
CA PHE A 738 -8.25 11.39 -6.55
C PHE A 738 -7.21 10.88 -5.55
N GLN A 739 -5.95 10.71 -6.00
CA GLN A 739 -4.84 10.34 -5.13
C GLN A 739 -4.54 11.43 -4.10
N LEU A 740 -4.43 12.68 -4.54
CA LEU A 740 -4.22 13.83 -3.66
C LEU A 740 -5.37 13.99 -2.67
N LEU A 741 -6.62 13.85 -3.09
CA LEU A 741 -7.76 13.97 -2.19
C LEU A 741 -7.74 12.91 -1.08
N THR A 742 -7.39 11.66 -1.43
CA THR A 742 -7.21 10.58 -0.45
C THR A 742 -6.11 10.90 0.55
N GLN A 743 -5.01 11.49 0.08
CA GLN A 743 -3.89 11.90 0.94
C GLN A 743 -4.25 13.07 1.86
N VAL A 744 -5.02 14.05 1.38
CA VAL A 744 -5.53 15.17 2.20
C VAL A 744 -6.50 14.66 3.27
N MET A 745 -7.34 13.67 2.95
CA MET A 745 -8.22 13.00 3.92
C MET A 745 -7.41 12.30 5.03
N LYS A 746 -6.32 11.61 4.67
CA LYS A 746 -5.41 10.98 5.64
C LYS A 746 -4.78 11.98 6.62
N LEU A 747 -4.44 13.17 6.14
CA LEU A 747 -3.91 14.26 6.97
C LEU A 747 -4.98 15.04 7.75
N SER A 748 -6.23 14.56 7.76
CA SER A 748 -7.36 15.18 8.47
C SER A 748 -7.70 16.62 8.03
N TYR A 749 -7.24 17.04 6.84
CA TYR A 749 -7.60 18.34 6.26
C TYR A 749 -8.93 18.30 5.49
N PHE A 750 -9.43 17.10 5.16
CA PHE A 750 -10.68 16.89 4.42
C PHE A 750 -11.51 15.77 5.07
N PRO A 751 -12.85 15.87 5.11
CA PRO A 751 -13.71 14.85 5.69
C PRO A 751 -13.54 13.50 4.99
N GLN A 752 -13.69 12.41 5.74
CA GLN A 752 -13.56 11.05 5.21
C GLN A 752 -14.74 10.76 4.25
N ILE A 753 -14.44 10.67 2.95
CA ILE A 753 -15.40 10.31 1.89
C ILE A 753 -15.11 8.92 1.34
N LYS A 754 -16.10 8.28 0.73
CA LYS A 754 -15.97 6.91 0.20
C LYS A 754 -14.94 6.85 -0.93
N VAL A 755 -13.88 6.07 -0.73
CA VAL A 755 -12.86 5.74 -1.73
C VAL A 755 -13.07 4.30 -2.22
N ILE A 756 -13.12 4.11 -3.54
CA ILE A 756 -13.25 2.80 -4.19
C ILE A 756 -11.91 2.50 -4.88
N HIS A 757 -11.29 1.37 -4.55
CA HIS A 757 -10.12 0.90 -5.28
C HIS A 757 -10.62 0.20 -6.56
N THR A 758 -10.19 0.71 -7.71
CA THR A 758 -10.63 0.18 -9.03
C THR A 758 -9.82 -1.03 -9.48
N SER A 759 -8.69 -1.31 -8.81
CA SER A 759 -7.82 -2.45 -9.08
C SER A 759 -7.44 -3.14 -7.78
N ASP A 760 -7.54 -4.47 -7.78
CA ASP A 760 -7.09 -5.32 -6.67
C ASP A 760 -5.55 -5.54 -6.68
N ILE A 761 -4.87 -5.06 -7.72
CA ILE A 761 -3.44 -5.27 -7.98
C ILE A 761 -2.64 -3.99 -7.77
N PHE A 762 -3.20 -2.82 -8.13
CA PHE A 762 -2.52 -1.52 -8.04
C PHE A 762 -3.19 -0.60 -7.02
N HIS A 763 -2.61 -0.48 -5.82
CA HIS A 763 -3.10 0.37 -4.73
C HIS A 763 -3.25 1.86 -5.08
N GLY A 764 -2.63 2.35 -6.16
CA GLY A 764 -2.74 3.74 -6.63
C GLY A 764 -3.95 4.05 -7.51
N GLN A 765 -4.76 3.05 -7.90
CA GLN A 765 -5.90 3.26 -8.80
C GLN A 765 -7.19 3.51 -8.02
N LEU A 766 -7.44 4.78 -7.69
CA LEU A 766 -8.52 5.21 -6.81
C LEU A 766 -9.66 5.87 -7.60
N TYR A 767 -10.90 5.58 -7.22
CA TYR A 767 -12.09 6.25 -7.72
C TYR A 767 -12.89 6.80 -6.53
N ILE A 768 -13.19 8.10 -6.59
CA ILE A 768 -13.95 8.80 -5.55
C ILE A 768 -15.24 9.33 -6.19
N PRO A 769 -16.41 8.70 -5.96
CA PRO A 769 -17.64 9.04 -6.67
C PRO A 769 -18.05 10.52 -6.51
N ILE A 770 -18.00 11.05 -5.29
CA ILE A 770 -18.41 12.44 -5.02
C ILE A 770 -17.47 13.42 -5.72
N ALA A 771 -16.15 13.20 -5.61
CA ALA A 771 -15.16 14.04 -6.26
C ALA A 771 -15.30 13.99 -7.78
N ASN A 772 -15.57 12.82 -8.36
CA ASN A 772 -15.83 12.67 -9.79
C ASN A 772 -16.97 13.54 -10.29
N TRP A 773 -18.12 13.51 -9.60
CA TRP A 773 -19.28 14.33 -9.98
C TRP A 773 -19.02 15.82 -9.79
N LEU A 774 -18.33 16.21 -8.71
CA LEU A 774 -17.95 17.61 -8.47
C LEU A 774 -16.97 18.14 -9.53
N LEU A 775 -15.95 17.35 -9.88
CA LEU A 775 -15.02 17.68 -10.95
C LEU A 775 -15.76 17.82 -12.28
N MET A 776 -16.63 16.86 -12.63
CA MET A 776 -17.43 16.93 -13.86
C MET A 776 -18.24 18.23 -13.95
N VAL A 777 -19.00 18.56 -12.91
CA VAL A 777 -19.84 19.76 -12.87
C VAL A 777 -18.97 21.02 -12.98
N GLY A 778 -17.87 21.11 -12.23
CA GLY A 778 -17.02 22.29 -12.27
C GLY A 778 -16.27 22.44 -13.60
N THR A 779 -15.80 21.36 -14.22
CA THR A 779 -15.13 21.40 -15.53
C THR A 779 -16.10 21.85 -16.63
N ILE A 780 -17.33 21.32 -16.64
CA ILE A 780 -18.38 21.75 -17.59
C ILE A 780 -18.72 23.23 -17.37
N LEU A 781 -18.89 23.65 -16.11
CA LEU A 781 -19.19 25.04 -15.78
C LEU A 781 -18.06 25.98 -16.24
N ILE A 782 -16.80 25.59 -16.07
CA ILE A 782 -15.65 26.37 -16.56
C ILE A 782 -15.63 26.43 -18.08
N ALA A 783 -15.78 25.29 -18.77
CA ALA A 783 -15.79 25.24 -20.24
C ALA A 783 -16.95 26.08 -20.83
N SER A 784 -18.11 26.07 -20.18
CA SER A 784 -19.30 26.83 -20.58
C SER A 784 -19.19 28.34 -20.30
N ILE A 785 -18.62 28.74 -19.16
CA ILE A 785 -18.50 30.16 -18.77
C ILE A 785 -17.37 30.85 -19.53
N TYR A 786 -16.22 30.19 -19.64
CA TYR A 786 -15.05 30.76 -20.27
C TYR A 786 -15.07 30.51 -21.78
N ASN A 787 -15.90 31.28 -22.47
CA ASN A 787 -15.96 31.31 -23.94
C ASN A 787 -14.74 31.98 -24.61
N ASN A 788 -13.80 32.51 -23.81
CA ASN A 788 -12.55 33.11 -24.23
C ASN A 788 -11.37 32.33 -23.63
N THR A 789 -10.61 31.67 -24.51
CA THR A 789 -9.43 30.85 -24.17
C THR A 789 -8.34 31.64 -23.44
N THR A 790 -8.22 32.94 -23.70
CA THR A 790 -7.24 33.81 -23.03
C THR A 790 -7.55 33.96 -21.55
N SER A 791 -8.82 34.17 -21.18
CA SER A 791 -9.20 34.34 -19.76
C SER A 791 -9.04 33.03 -18.97
N LEU A 792 -9.40 31.90 -19.59
CA LEU A 792 -9.20 30.58 -19.00
C LEU A 792 -7.71 30.25 -18.86
N GLY A 793 -6.92 30.53 -19.91
CA GLY A 793 -5.48 30.36 -19.91
C GLY A 793 -4.77 31.18 -18.84
N ASN A 794 -5.22 32.41 -18.57
CA ASN A 794 -4.65 33.24 -17.51
C ASN A 794 -4.89 32.65 -16.12
N ALA A 795 -6.12 32.18 -15.85
CA ALA A 795 -6.45 31.53 -14.57
C ALA A 795 -5.62 30.26 -14.38
N TYR A 796 -5.49 29.47 -15.44
CA TYR A 796 -4.72 28.24 -15.42
C TYR A 796 -3.21 28.49 -15.23
N GLY A 797 -2.65 29.48 -15.92
CA GLY A 797 -1.26 29.88 -15.74
C GLY A 797 -0.94 30.28 -14.29
N VAL A 798 -1.85 30.98 -13.61
CA VAL A 798 -1.67 31.35 -12.19
C VAL A 798 -1.62 30.12 -11.28
N CYS A 799 -2.53 29.15 -11.47
CA CYS A 799 -2.52 27.91 -10.69
C CYS A 799 -1.17 27.18 -10.81
N VAL A 800 -0.70 26.98 -12.04
CA VAL A 800 0.58 26.29 -12.31
C VAL A 800 1.78 27.08 -11.79
N MET A 801 1.74 28.42 -11.85
CA MET A 801 2.78 29.25 -11.24
C MET A 801 2.91 29.03 -9.73
N PHE A 802 1.79 28.95 -9.01
CA PHE A 802 1.81 28.72 -7.55
C PHE A 802 2.38 27.34 -7.21
N VAL A 803 1.95 26.29 -7.92
CA VAL A 803 2.49 24.93 -7.75
C VAL A 803 3.99 24.91 -8.04
N THR A 804 4.40 25.43 -9.20
CA THR A 804 5.81 25.39 -9.59
C THR A 804 6.70 26.28 -8.72
N PHE A 805 6.16 27.36 -8.16
CA PHE A 805 6.85 28.18 -7.16
C PHE A 805 7.03 27.40 -5.86
N PHE A 806 6.01 26.68 -5.40
CA PHE A 806 6.09 25.86 -4.19
C PHE A 806 7.12 24.72 -4.33
N ASP A 807 7.24 24.12 -5.50
CA ASP A 807 8.23 23.06 -5.76
C ASP A 807 9.68 23.60 -5.84
N THR A 808 9.88 24.93 -5.83
CA THR A 808 11.21 25.57 -5.79
C THR A 808 11.63 25.80 -4.34
#